data_AF-A0A7K4IRN7-F1
#
_entry.id   AF-A0A7K4IRN7-F1
#
_cell.length_a   1.000
_cell.length_b   1.000
_cell.length_c   1.000
_cell.angle_alpha   90.00
_cell.angle_beta   90.00
_cell.angle_gamma   90.00
#
_symmetry.space_group_name_H-M   'P 1'
#
loop_
_entity.id
_entity.type
_entity.pdbx_description
1 polymer ?
#
loop_
_entity_poly.entity_id
_entity_poly.type
_entity_poly.pdbx_seq_one_letter_code
_entity_poly.pdbx_strand_id
1 'polypeptide(L)'
;MSRVKTSLNPKIIRRLIWLVLTMFVLLVHALTSASGTTYYSMAKQNYAALDSPPVILQNGTSASSRVYMNNTSANVNIITPTQNETQDYVDNNTSNVDSSADKGTHDNFSAQQTGPDSNYDTLEEGNINATVDSWGITSSSFTSTLIHTNYRYMGGTSPSIDNMTVTRLHLRYSGTGTVAIALYTGGTLTDPSGAVKRTEAYNVTVSSGWNTIDVSDYSWPKNTVTWIGWAHAGGSVYYSTSSADAGEFQSARGRWSQNTPADANEASPMPTNPSAGAFANYWYAMYIEYEAPNYEVDLEVQWTALDYNEANEELAICVNKTNTYSLDASGGYMIIGDGTPDWGSATGTISFWVKMDSSVQGRFWGQDGNMETRWAGTNLVLDWGATGSMTSAYSFSNDTWFFVAIVWDENNNNLFLYVGTESNMPTLDANSLSGTWTGTTPSPTQNRFLNSPGANEPVDGHGDDLRYWNVARTLAQIQSDYNTELTGTEANLRSYFKLNGNFDDVGPNNNDGSGSGSYSFSADSAFPEKIRVDLWNGSSWQNLFTDLVNGWNNVSVSTYLNSSTFTIRFKGSIESSDAVQDSWKIDVTLVHTWTSEADFNYVLRLTENHGANWKVRLKAYDQSNLARLTNCSVSIYDGSNSTQIVVLNGAYSQQTGAWYDLAASDTEYIWVHIERSYAGTSYVYAYLEVLVPNTATHAQYVVTFVIT
;
A
#
# COMPACT_ATOMS: atom_id res chain seq x y z
N MET A 1 39.02 -41.80 90.42
CA MET A 1 38.16 -40.87 89.65
C MET A 1 37.75 -41.52 88.33
N SER A 2 36.53 -41.22 87.87
CA SER A 2 36.03 -41.32 86.47
C SER A 2 35.95 -42.68 85.74
N ARG A 3 35.00 -42.76 84.79
CA ARG A 3 34.60 -43.94 84.01
C ARG A 3 35.14 -43.90 82.57
N VAL A 4 35.56 -45.09 82.09
CA VAL A 4 35.25 -45.74 80.80
C VAL A 4 34.79 -44.88 79.60
N LYS A 5 35.48 -45.01 78.45
CA LYS A 5 34.89 -45.50 77.17
C LYS A 5 35.96 -45.79 76.10
N THR A 6 35.71 -46.85 75.31
CA THR A 6 36.45 -47.23 74.10
C THR A 6 35.96 -46.43 72.89
N SER A 7 36.82 -46.18 71.90
CA SER A 7 36.41 -45.69 70.57
C SER A 7 37.28 -46.28 69.46
N LEU A 8 36.66 -46.67 68.34
CA LEU A 8 37.37 -47.13 67.14
C LEU A 8 37.98 -45.94 66.39
N ASN A 9 39.12 -46.16 65.71
CA ASN A 9 39.83 -45.10 65.01
C ASN A 9 39.04 -44.62 63.76
N PRO A 10 38.55 -43.37 63.74
CA PRO A 10 37.68 -42.87 62.66
C PRO A 10 38.39 -42.74 61.30
N LYS A 11 39.74 -42.71 61.26
CA LYS A 11 40.49 -42.60 59.99
C LYS A 11 40.39 -43.87 59.14
N ILE A 12 40.27 -45.05 59.76
CA ILE A 12 40.12 -46.34 59.06
C ILE A 12 38.69 -46.47 58.53
N ILE A 13 37.69 -46.10 59.36
CA ILE A 13 36.27 -46.09 58.98
C ILE A 13 36.04 -45.14 57.79
N ARG A 14 36.60 -43.92 57.82
CA ARG A 14 36.48 -42.97 56.69
C ARG A 14 37.02 -43.54 55.37
N ARG A 15 38.15 -44.26 55.39
CA ARG A 15 38.74 -44.86 54.18
C ARG A 15 37.89 -46.02 53.63
N LEU A 16 37.27 -46.85 54.48
CA LEU A 16 36.31 -47.86 54.01
C LEU A 16 35.06 -47.23 53.41
N ILE A 17 34.49 -46.19 54.05
CA ILE A 17 33.29 -45.51 53.55
C ILE A 17 33.54 -44.90 52.17
N TRP A 18 34.67 -44.24 51.94
CA TRP A 18 34.99 -43.65 50.63
C TRP A 18 35.21 -44.71 49.54
N LEU A 19 35.81 -45.86 49.86
CA LEU A 19 35.98 -46.97 48.91
C LEU A 19 34.63 -47.60 48.52
N VAL A 20 33.74 -47.79 49.50
CA VAL A 20 32.38 -48.33 49.25
C VAL A 20 31.54 -47.32 48.46
N LEU A 21 31.59 -46.02 48.77
CA LEU A 21 30.88 -45.00 47.99
C LEU A 21 31.37 -44.93 46.54
N THR A 22 32.68 -44.99 46.28
CA THR A 22 33.19 -44.95 44.90
C THR A 22 32.81 -46.18 44.10
N MET A 23 32.80 -47.38 44.71
CA MET A 23 32.24 -48.58 44.06
C MET A 23 30.73 -48.48 43.83
N PHE A 24 29.96 -47.88 44.74
CA PHE A 24 28.52 -47.68 44.57
C PHE A 24 28.20 -46.68 43.44
N VAL A 25 28.94 -45.57 43.37
CA VAL A 25 28.77 -44.56 42.30
C VAL A 25 29.11 -45.16 40.93
N LEU A 26 30.18 -45.95 40.81
CA LEU A 26 30.53 -46.64 39.56
C LEU A 26 29.51 -47.73 39.17
N LEU A 27 28.90 -48.43 40.13
CA LEU A 27 27.84 -49.40 39.85
C LEU A 27 26.53 -48.73 39.39
N VAL A 28 26.21 -47.55 39.93
CA VAL A 28 25.03 -46.75 39.54
C VAL A 28 25.18 -46.13 38.15
N HIS A 29 26.39 -45.76 37.72
CA HIS A 29 26.63 -45.22 36.37
C HIS A 29 26.74 -46.29 35.27
N ALA A 30 26.84 -47.58 35.62
CA ALA A 30 26.95 -48.69 34.66
C ALA A 30 25.62 -49.43 34.39
N LEU A 31 24.54 -49.08 35.09
CA LEU A 31 23.21 -49.66 34.89
C LEU A 31 22.31 -48.71 34.11
N THR A 32 22.52 -48.68 32.79
CA THR A 32 21.59 -48.12 31.81
C THR A 32 20.20 -48.77 31.96
N SER A 33 19.16 -47.94 32.00
CA SER A 33 17.76 -48.36 32.16
C SER A 33 17.20 -49.07 30.92
N ALA A 34 17.18 -50.40 30.93
CA ALA A 34 16.47 -51.21 29.92
C ALA A 34 16.05 -52.61 30.43
N SER A 35 15.10 -52.69 31.37
CA SER A 35 14.20 -53.85 31.54
C SER A 35 13.18 -53.55 32.65
N GLY A 36 11.92 -53.93 32.45
CA GLY A 36 10.86 -53.67 33.43
C GLY A 36 10.99 -54.52 34.69
N THR A 37 10.74 -53.91 35.85
CA THR A 37 10.58 -54.65 37.11
C THR A 37 9.27 -55.44 37.10
N THR A 38 9.37 -56.74 36.84
CA THR A 38 8.27 -57.69 37.07
C THR A 38 7.93 -57.76 38.55
N TYR A 39 6.69 -57.42 38.91
CA TYR A 39 6.15 -57.76 40.23
C TYR A 39 5.92 -59.27 40.33
N TYR A 40 6.81 -59.97 41.05
CA TYR A 40 6.50 -61.32 41.53
C TYR A 40 5.77 -61.22 42.88
N SER A 41 4.51 -61.65 42.93
CA SER A 41 3.85 -61.90 44.20
C SER A 41 4.42 -63.17 44.84
N MET A 42 5.12 -63.03 45.97
CA MET A 42 5.50 -64.17 46.81
C MET A 42 4.31 -64.64 47.67
N ALA A 43 3.24 -65.10 47.01
CA ALA A 43 2.17 -65.86 47.64
C ALA A 43 1.57 -66.83 46.61
N LYS A 44 1.85 -68.13 46.79
CA LYS A 44 1.36 -69.20 45.91
C LYS A 44 -0.13 -69.47 46.17
N GLN A 45 -1.00 -68.61 45.66
CA GLN A 45 -2.43 -68.87 45.56
C GLN A 45 -2.71 -69.65 44.25
N ASN A 46 -3.73 -70.52 44.27
CA ASN A 46 -4.14 -71.24 43.07
C ASN A 46 -4.58 -70.24 41.99
N TYR A 47 -4.17 -70.47 40.74
CA TYR A 47 -4.68 -69.72 39.60
C TYR A 47 -6.20 -69.92 39.50
N ALA A 48 -6.96 -68.93 39.95
CA ALA A 48 -8.30 -68.70 39.41
C ALA A 48 -8.15 -68.41 37.92
N ALA A 49 -9.08 -68.90 37.11
CA ALA A 49 -9.18 -68.42 35.74
C ALA A 49 -9.42 -66.91 35.79
N LEU A 50 -8.50 -66.13 35.21
CA LEU A 50 -8.76 -64.73 34.94
C LEU A 50 -9.79 -64.69 33.82
N ASP A 51 -10.97 -64.13 34.09
CA ASP A 51 -11.95 -63.85 33.04
C ASP A 51 -11.30 -62.99 31.96
N SER A 52 -11.63 -63.27 30.70
CA SER A 52 -11.10 -62.49 29.57
C SER A 52 -11.52 -61.02 29.71
N PRO A 53 -10.62 -60.07 29.40
CA PRO A 53 -10.95 -58.66 29.52
C PRO A 53 -12.17 -58.30 28.65
N PRO A 54 -13.13 -57.52 29.17
CA PRO A 54 -14.39 -57.24 28.49
C PRO A 54 -14.24 -56.39 27.22
N VAL A 55 -13.20 -55.57 27.17
CA VAL A 55 -12.76 -54.87 25.97
C VAL A 55 -11.31 -55.28 25.70
N ILE A 56 -10.94 -55.44 24.44
CA ILE A 56 -9.55 -55.64 24.03
C ILE A 56 -9.08 -54.43 23.22
N LEU A 57 -7.90 -53.94 23.57
CA LEU A 57 -7.18 -52.95 22.77
C LEU A 57 -6.46 -53.67 21.62
N GLN A 58 -6.53 -53.09 20.43
CA GLN A 58 -5.85 -53.59 19.23
C GLN A 58 -5.21 -52.41 18.48
N ASN A 59 -4.14 -52.67 17.73
CA ASN A 59 -3.44 -51.61 17.01
C ASN A 59 -4.36 -50.95 15.96
N GLY A 60 -4.30 -49.62 15.88
CA GLY A 60 -4.88 -48.84 14.79
C GLY A 60 -4.03 -48.85 13.52
N THR A 61 -4.37 -47.99 12.56
CA THR A 61 -3.73 -47.91 11.23
C THR A 61 -3.11 -46.55 10.89
N SER A 62 -3.52 -45.45 11.52
CA SER A 62 -2.95 -44.11 11.30
C SER A 62 -1.82 -43.73 12.26
N ALA A 63 -1.60 -44.51 13.31
CA ALA A 63 -0.60 -44.25 14.34
C ALA A 63 0.16 -45.54 14.70
N SER A 64 1.39 -45.38 15.20
CA SER A 64 2.18 -46.51 15.67
C SER A 64 1.77 -46.90 17.10
N SER A 65 0.68 -47.68 17.17
CA SER A 65 0.18 -48.23 18.42
C SER A 65 0.91 -49.50 18.83
N ARG A 66 1.24 -49.58 20.13
CA ARG A 66 1.78 -50.75 20.80
C ARG A 66 0.86 -51.16 21.94
N VAL A 67 0.05 -52.18 21.70
CA VAL A 67 -0.71 -52.88 22.76
C VAL A 67 0.22 -53.78 23.58
N TYR A 68 0.04 -53.78 24.90
CA TYR A 68 0.82 -54.58 25.85
C TYR A 68 0.09 -55.87 26.27
N MET A 69 0.77 -56.69 27.08
CA MET A 69 0.29 -57.99 27.55
C MET A 69 -1.12 -57.88 28.17
N ASN A 70 -1.97 -58.86 27.86
CA ASN A 70 -3.40 -58.94 28.21
C ASN A 70 -4.34 -57.96 27.45
N ASN A 71 -3.85 -57.18 26.49
CA ASN A 71 -4.65 -56.26 25.67
C ASN A 71 -5.41 -55.16 26.45
N THR A 72 -5.00 -54.86 27.68
CA THR A 72 -5.63 -53.87 28.57
C THR A 72 -4.75 -52.64 28.84
N SER A 73 -3.71 -52.44 28.05
CA SER A 73 -2.97 -51.17 28.00
C SER A 73 -2.31 -50.98 26.63
N ALA A 74 -2.15 -49.72 26.23
CA ALA A 74 -1.56 -49.34 24.95
C ALA A 74 -0.74 -48.06 25.06
N ASN A 75 0.29 -47.96 24.23
CA ASN A 75 0.98 -46.71 23.93
C ASN A 75 0.72 -46.39 22.45
N VAL A 76 0.14 -45.21 22.19
CA VAL A 76 -0.25 -44.72 20.88
C VAL A 76 0.75 -43.64 20.47
N ASN A 77 1.67 -43.95 19.55
CA ASN A 77 2.63 -42.98 19.05
C ASN A 77 2.07 -42.30 17.80
N ILE A 78 1.67 -41.05 17.99
CA ILE A 78 1.19 -40.14 16.96
C ILE A 78 2.41 -39.32 16.54
N ILE A 79 2.76 -39.40 15.27
CA ILE A 79 3.83 -38.60 14.68
C ILE A 79 3.12 -37.51 13.88
N THR A 80 3.19 -36.28 14.36
CA THR A 80 2.67 -35.13 13.61
C THR A 80 3.50 -34.93 12.34
N PRO A 81 2.96 -34.29 11.29
CA PRO A 81 3.77 -33.83 10.17
C PRO A 81 4.96 -33.02 10.68
N THR A 82 6.07 -33.06 9.94
CA THR A 82 7.19 -32.14 10.16
C THR A 82 6.64 -30.71 10.17
N GLN A 83 7.09 -29.87 11.09
CA GLN A 83 6.85 -28.44 10.96
C GLN A 83 7.82 -27.93 9.90
N ASN A 84 7.37 -28.00 8.66
CA ASN A 84 7.81 -27.08 7.65
C ASN A 84 7.11 -25.76 7.99
N GLU A 85 7.91 -24.76 8.33
CA GLU A 85 7.49 -23.37 8.52
C GLU A 85 8.58 -22.56 7.84
N THR A 86 8.25 -22.06 6.65
CA THR A 86 9.22 -21.47 5.72
C THR A 86 8.71 -20.11 5.27
N GLN A 87 9.52 -19.09 5.53
CA GLN A 87 9.40 -17.79 4.90
C GLN A 87 10.38 -17.77 3.74
N ASP A 88 9.85 -17.69 2.52
CA ASP A 88 10.65 -17.61 1.31
C ASP A 88 10.45 -16.24 0.67
N TYR A 89 11.57 -15.56 0.42
CA TYR A 89 11.59 -14.19 -0.07
C TYR A 89 11.64 -14.20 -1.59
N VAL A 90 11.16 -13.13 -2.23
CA VAL A 90 11.13 -13.08 -3.70
C VAL A 90 12.55 -13.21 -4.26
N ASP A 91 12.74 -14.01 -5.32
CA ASP A 91 14.06 -14.30 -5.89
C ASP A 91 14.53 -13.20 -6.85
N ASN A 92 13.63 -12.70 -7.71
CA ASN A 92 13.97 -11.73 -8.76
C ASN A 92 12.78 -10.84 -9.17
N ASN A 93 13.11 -9.71 -9.79
CA ASN A 93 12.21 -8.70 -10.39
C ASN A 93 12.40 -8.57 -11.90
N THR A 94 12.53 -9.71 -12.59
CA THR A 94 12.81 -9.76 -14.04
C THR A 94 11.88 -10.73 -14.78
N SER A 95 10.70 -10.94 -14.19
CA SER A 95 9.70 -11.83 -14.74
C SER A 95 8.96 -11.14 -15.90
N ASN A 96 8.39 -11.93 -16.80
CA ASN A 96 7.55 -11.44 -17.90
C ASN A 96 6.46 -12.46 -18.26
N VAL A 97 5.76 -12.99 -17.24
CA VAL A 97 4.81 -14.10 -17.43
C VAL A 97 3.64 -13.74 -18.34
N ASP A 98 3.29 -12.46 -18.46
CA ASP A 98 2.28 -11.98 -19.41
C ASP A 98 2.85 -11.49 -20.77
N SER A 99 4.18 -11.54 -20.94
CA SER A 99 4.94 -11.06 -22.10
C SER A 99 4.89 -9.54 -22.37
N SER A 100 4.40 -8.73 -21.42
CA SER A 100 4.72 -7.30 -21.34
C SER A 100 6.19 -7.10 -20.95
N ALA A 101 6.67 -5.87 -21.12
CA ALA A 101 7.87 -5.41 -20.42
C ALA A 101 7.43 -4.71 -19.13
N ASP A 102 8.27 -4.81 -18.09
CA ASP A 102 8.09 -4.08 -16.84
C ASP A 102 8.02 -2.56 -17.09
N LYS A 103 7.23 -1.87 -16.26
CA LYS A 103 7.05 -0.40 -16.28
C LYS A 103 7.34 0.17 -14.89
N GLY A 104 8.04 1.30 -14.83
CA GLY A 104 8.57 1.83 -13.58
C GLY A 104 9.90 1.20 -13.19
N THR A 105 10.30 1.42 -11.94
CA THR A 105 11.60 0.98 -11.41
C THR A 105 11.53 0.55 -9.94
N HIS A 106 12.38 -0.41 -9.58
CA HIS A 106 12.78 -0.71 -8.21
C HIS A 106 14.08 0.07 -7.88
N ASP A 107 14.13 0.82 -6.78
CA ASP A 107 15.36 1.52 -6.36
C ASP A 107 16.35 0.59 -5.62
N ASN A 108 15.85 -0.41 -4.91
CA ASN A 108 16.60 -1.27 -4.00
C ASN A 108 15.84 -2.58 -3.73
N PHE A 109 15.56 -3.32 -4.80
CA PHE A 109 14.92 -4.64 -4.75
C PHE A 109 15.45 -5.59 -3.66
N SER A 110 16.73 -5.50 -3.30
CA SER A 110 17.33 -6.32 -2.23
C SER A 110 16.70 -6.12 -0.84
N ALA A 111 16.08 -4.97 -0.57
CA ALA A 111 15.29 -4.75 0.65
C ALA A 111 14.12 -5.73 0.76
N GLN A 112 13.37 -5.92 -0.35
CA GLN A 112 12.27 -6.88 -0.39
C GLN A 112 12.70 -8.32 -0.04
N GLN A 113 13.99 -8.63 -0.16
CA GLN A 113 14.59 -9.94 0.07
C GLN A 113 15.13 -10.16 1.50
N THR A 114 15.13 -9.13 2.36
CA THR A 114 15.73 -9.22 3.71
C THR A 114 14.93 -8.60 4.84
N GLY A 115 13.88 -7.83 4.56
CA GLY A 115 13.06 -7.18 5.59
C GLY A 115 12.16 -8.12 6.42
N PRO A 116 11.32 -7.60 7.32
CA PRO A 116 11.17 -6.18 7.61
C PRO A 116 12.35 -5.66 8.44
N ASP A 117 13.04 -4.65 7.93
CA ASP A 117 14.13 -3.97 8.65
C ASP A 117 14.11 -2.44 8.50
N SER A 118 13.08 -1.90 7.82
CA SER A 118 12.91 -0.48 7.50
C SER A 118 13.96 0.10 6.56
N ASN A 119 14.72 -0.75 5.86
CA ASN A 119 15.26 -0.42 4.56
C ASN A 119 14.18 -0.76 3.53
N TYR A 120 13.87 0.17 2.63
CA TYR A 120 12.79 -0.01 1.66
C TYR A 120 13.34 -0.18 0.26
N ASP A 121 12.58 -0.89 -0.57
CA ASP A 121 12.59 -0.77 -2.01
C ASP A 121 11.50 0.23 -2.40
N THR A 122 11.89 1.35 -3.00
CA THR A 122 10.97 2.31 -3.59
C THR A 122 10.61 1.82 -4.99
N LEU A 123 9.35 1.41 -5.14
CA LEU A 123 8.72 1.26 -6.45
C LEU A 123 8.34 2.65 -6.93
N GLU A 124 8.82 3.05 -8.10
CA GLU A 124 8.55 4.36 -8.71
C GLU A 124 7.94 4.13 -10.09
N GLU A 125 6.87 4.86 -10.42
CA GLU A 125 6.27 4.79 -11.73
C GLU A 125 7.20 5.29 -12.84
N GLY A 126 7.09 4.69 -14.02
CA GLY A 126 7.87 5.07 -15.19
C GLY A 126 7.00 5.84 -16.17
N ASN A 127 7.44 7.01 -16.62
CA ASN A 127 6.76 7.71 -17.71
C ASN A 127 6.98 6.94 -19.02
N ILE A 128 5.97 6.20 -19.48
CA ILE A 128 6.10 5.34 -20.67
C ILE A 128 5.85 6.08 -22.00
N ASN A 129 5.43 7.35 -21.99
CA ASN A 129 5.29 8.26 -23.15
C ASN A 129 4.81 7.59 -24.47
N ALA A 130 3.78 6.73 -24.40
CA ALA A 130 3.37 5.90 -25.53
C ALA A 130 2.38 6.59 -26.50
N THR A 131 1.97 7.83 -26.22
CA THR A 131 0.99 8.58 -27.03
C THR A 131 1.60 9.90 -27.53
N VAL A 132 2.17 9.85 -28.74
CA VAL A 132 2.43 11.05 -29.53
C VAL A 132 1.11 11.48 -30.15
N ASP A 133 0.51 12.53 -29.60
CA ASP A 133 -0.77 13.05 -30.06
C ASP A 133 -0.62 14.31 -30.91
N SER A 134 -1.67 14.60 -31.68
CA SER A 134 -1.75 15.77 -32.55
C SER A 134 -2.87 16.70 -32.11
N TRP A 135 -2.62 18.01 -32.11
CA TRP A 135 -3.66 19.02 -31.90
C TRP A 135 -3.72 20.01 -33.08
N GLY A 136 -4.83 20.02 -33.82
CA GLY A 136 -5.10 21.00 -34.88
C GLY A 136 -5.89 20.45 -36.07
N ILE A 137 -5.34 20.59 -37.28
CA ILE A 137 -5.95 20.13 -38.53
C ILE A 137 -5.00 19.15 -39.23
N THR A 138 -5.26 17.85 -39.07
CA THR A 138 -4.51 16.74 -39.70
C THR A 138 -5.03 16.38 -41.09
N SER A 139 -6.06 17.06 -41.60
CA SER A 139 -6.76 16.68 -42.83
C SER A 139 -5.90 16.79 -44.09
N SER A 140 -5.84 15.68 -44.84
CA SER A 140 -5.25 15.63 -46.18
C SER A 140 -6.27 15.82 -47.32
N SER A 141 -7.55 16.09 -47.01
CA SER A 141 -8.59 16.26 -48.03
C SER A 141 -8.56 17.63 -48.72
N PHE A 142 -7.88 18.61 -48.13
CA PHE A 142 -7.84 19.97 -48.66
C PHE A 142 -7.14 20.02 -50.02
N THR A 143 -7.76 20.70 -50.98
CA THR A 143 -7.27 20.86 -52.36
C THR A 143 -6.92 22.31 -52.70
N SER A 144 -7.44 23.29 -51.95
CA SER A 144 -7.16 24.70 -52.18
C SER A 144 -5.81 25.09 -51.58
N THR A 145 -5.07 25.96 -52.28
CA THR A 145 -3.73 26.41 -51.87
C THR A 145 -3.55 27.89 -52.24
N LEU A 146 -2.81 28.65 -51.42
CA LEU A 146 -2.62 30.10 -51.62
C LEU A 146 -1.22 30.55 -51.22
N ILE A 147 -0.58 31.34 -52.07
CA ILE A 147 0.63 32.11 -51.76
C ILE A 147 0.22 33.43 -51.11
N HIS A 148 0.90 33.83 -50.03
CA HIS A 148 0.67 35.11 -49.34
C HIS A 148 1.97 35.70 -48.78
N THR A 149 2.04 37.02 -48.67
CA THR A 149 3.19 37.77 -48.16
C THR A 149 2.92 38.42 -46.79
N ASN A 150 2.07 37.78 -45.97
CA ASN A 150 1.65 38.24 -44.65
C ASN A 150 2.01 37.22 -43.56
N TYR A 151 2.31 37.68 -42.34
CA TYR A 151 2.48 36.84 -41.16
C TYR A 151 1.12 36.45 -40.63
N ARG A 152 0.89 35.16 -40.45
CA ARG A 152 -0.48 34.68 -40.29
C ARG A 152 -0.53 33.56 -39.28
N TYR A 153 -1.65 33.44 -38.59
CA TYR A 153 -1.74 32.66 -37.37
C TYR A 153 -3.06 31.90 -37.31
N MET A 154 -3.02 30.68 -36.79
CA MET A 154 -4.20 29.85 -36.51
C MET A 154 -4.01 29.16 -35.17
N GLY A 155 -5.10 28.95 -34.45
CA GLY A 155 -5.02 28.54 -33.06
C GLY A 155 -6.36 28.37 -32.38
N GLY A 156 -6.30 28.07 -31.10
CA GLY A 156 -7.42 27.79 -30.22
C GLY A 156 -6.95 27.66 -28.78
N THR A 157 -7.79 27.09 -27.93
CA THR A 157 -7.39 26.62 -26.59
C THR A 157 -6.79 25.22 -26.74
N SER A 158 -5.59 25.00 -26.20
CA SER A 158 -4.90 23.71 -26.23
C SER A 158 -5.73 22.61 -25.55
N PRO A 159 -5.40 21.32 -25.75
CA PRO A 159 -5.97 20.23 -24.96
C PRO A 159 -5.92 20.50 -23.46
N SER A 160 -6.88 19.91 -22.73
CA SER A 160 -6.97 19.99 -21.27
C SER A 160 -6.09 18.93 -20.60
N ILE A 161 -4.82 18.86 -21.01
CA ILE A 161 -3.83 17.86 -20.60
C ILE A 161 -2.70 18.56 -19.85
N ASP A 162 -2.39 18.12 -18.64
CA ASP A 162 -1.27 18.66 -17.85
C ASP A 162 0.07 18.14 -18.37
N ASN A 163 1.13 18.91 -18.12
CA ASN A 163 2.52 18.58 -18.50
C ASN A 163 2.76 18.31 -19.99
N MET A 164 1.77 18.60 -20.83
CA MET A 164 1.82 18.60 -22.29
C MET A 164 3.05 19.36 -22.79
N THR A 165 3.90 18.66 -23.54
CA THR A 165 5.15 19.19 -24.11
C THR A 165 5.13 19.06 -25.63
N VAL A 166 5.23 20.19 -26.34
CA VAL A 166 5.33 20.17 -27.80
C VAL A 166 6.74 19.89 -28.25
N THR A 167 6.85 18.94 -29.17
CA THR A 167 8.11 18.50 -29.77
C THR A 167 8.21 18.94 -31.23
N ARG A 168 7.11 18.93 -32.00
CA ARG A 168 7.13 19.24 -33.45
C ARG A 168 5.93 20.06 -33.93
N LEU A 169 6.13 20.82 -35.00
CA LEU A 169 5.07 21.51 -35.74
C LEU A 169 4.91 20.90 -37.13
N HIS A 170 3.68 20.80 -37.62
CA HIS A 170 3.38 20.17 -38.90
C HIS A 170 2.59 21.10 -39.82
N LEU A 171 2.93 21.09 -41.11
CA LEU A 171 2.17 21.80 -42.14
C LEU A 171 2.13 21.02 -43.45
N ARG A 172 1.00 21.12 -44.16
CA ARG A 172 0.81 20.49 -45.47
C ARG A 172 1.04 21.48 -46.61
N TYR A 173 2.00 21.17 -47.47
CA TYR A 173 2.52 22.06 -48.51
C TYR A 173 2.34 21.47 -49.91
N SER A 174 2.18 22.31 -50.94
CA SER A 174 1.77 21.90 -52.30
C SER A 174 2.89 21.80 -53.34
N GLY A 175 4.14 22.04 -52.95
CA GLY A 175 5.29 22.14 -53.86
C GLY A 175 6.61 22.11 -53.08
N THR A 176 7.68 22.65 -53.64
CA THR A 176 8.94 22.86 -52.91
C THR A 176 9.07 24.32 -52.49
N GLY A 177 9.60 24.59 -51.31
CA GLY A 177 9.75 25.94 -50.81
C GLY A 177 10.47 26.03 -49.47
N THR A 178 10.33 27.18 -48.83
CA THR A 178 10.90 27.46 -47.51
C THR A 178 9.81 28.04 -46.61
N VAL A 179 9.86 27.71 -45.33
CA VAL A 179 8.92 28.15 -44.29
C VAL A 179 9.67 28.75 -43.10
N ALA A 180 9.10 29.80 -42.51
CA ALA A 180 9.28 30.12 -41.10
C ALA A 180 7.97 29.84 -40.37
N ILE A 181 8.05 29.09 -39.26
CA ILE A 181 6.92 28.68 -38.44
C ILE A 181 7.28 28.83 -36.96
N ALA A 182 6.32 29.27 -36.16
CA ALA A 182 6.54 29.44 -34.73
C ALA A 182 5.25 29.20 -33.94
N LEU A 183 5.43 28.72 -32.71
CA LEU A 183 4.38 28.57 -31.72
C LEU A 183 4.30 29.84 -30.86
N TYR A 184 3.08 30.23 -30.51
CA TYR A 184 2.79 31.35 -29.61
C TYR A 184 1.78 30.94 -28.55
N THR A 185 1.89 31.50 -27.34
CA THR A 185 0.81 31.39 -26.33
C THR A 185 0.42 32.74 -25.75
N GLY A 186 -0.84 32.88 -25.36
CA GLY A 186 -1.46 34.12 -24.89
C GLY A 186 -2.28 34.84 -25.97
N GLY A 187 -2.53 36.13 -25.75
CA GLY A 187 -3.55 36.89 -26.50
C GLY A 187 -4.96 36.44 -26.12
N THR A 188 -5.90 36.53 -27.05
CA THR A 188 -7.29 36.05 -26.88
C THR A 188 -7.73 35.28 -28.13
N LEU A 189 -8.69 34.36 -28.00
CA LEU A 189 -9.25 33.60 -29.15
C LEU A 189 -9.82 34.47 -30.29
N THR A 190 -10.01 35.78 -30.04
CA THR A 190 -10.53 36.75 -31.01
C THR A 190 -9.49 37.78 -31.49
N ASP A 191 -8.28 37.79 -30.91
CA ASP A 191 -7.12 38.61 -31.29
C ASP A 191 -5.81 38.01 -30.70
N PRO A 192 -4.88 37.49 -31.53
CA PRO A 192 -3.59 36.96 -31.08
C PRO A 192 -2.58 38.06 -30.70
N SER A 193 -2.90 39.34 -30.86
CA SER A 193 -2.00 40.45 -30.53
C SER A 193 -1.55 40.38 -29.07
N GLY A 194 -0.24 40.48 -28.85
CA GLY A 194 0.36 40.35 -27.51
C GLY A 194 0.62 38.91 -27.04
N ALA A 195 0.25 37.88 -27.81
CA ALA A 195 0.75 36.53 -27.58
C ALA A 195 2.29 36.50 -27.70
N VAL A 196 2.94 35.59 -26.98
CA VAL A 196 4.41 35.50 -26.86
C VAL A 196 4.91 34.30 -27.64
N LYS A 197 5.90 34.50 -28.53
CA LYS A 197 6.57 33.41 -29.26
C LYS A 197 7.30 32.48 -28.28
N ARG A 198 7.14 31.17 -28.47
CA ARG A 198 7.63 30.13 -27.54
C ARG A 198 8.73 29.27 -28.14
N THR A 199 8.46 28.71 -29.32
CA THR A 199 9.43 27.92 -30.07
C THR A 199 9.28 28.22 -31.56
N GLU A 200 10.36 28.12 -32.34
CA GLU A 200 10.36 28.47 -33.76
C GLU A 200 11.36 27.65 -34.58
N ALA A 201 11.06 27.55 -35.87
CA ALA A 201 12.01 27.14 -36.89
C ALA A 201 11.84 28.04 -38.12
N TYR A 202 12.93 28.58 -38.64
CA TYR A 202 12.93 29.47 -39.81
C TYR A 202 13.97 29.05 -40.83
N ASN A 203 13.79 29.49 -42.09
CA ASN A 203 14.54 28.99 -43.24
C ASN A 203 14.44 27.45 -43.42
N VAL A 204 13.31 26.84 -43.01
CA VAL A 204 13.08 25.40 -43.09
C VAL A 204 12.71 25.02 -44.52
N THR A 205 13.49 24.14 -45.14
CA THR A 205 13.17 23.61 -46.48
C THR A 205 11.98 22.66 -46.38
N VAL A 206 10.95 22.87 -47.21
CA VAL A 206 9.73 22.04 -47.26
C VAL A 206 9.45 21.53 -48.67
N SER A 207 8.72 20.42 -48.73
CA SER A 207 8.36 19.69 -49.95
C SER A 207 6.87 19.38 -50.02
N SER A 208 6.40 18.81 -51.14
CA SER A 208 4.98 18.56 -51.37
C SER A 208 4.48 17.42 -50.50
N GLY A 209 3.45 17.67 -49.69
CA GLY A 209 2.92 16.73 -48.70
C GLY A 209 2.92 17.33 -47.29
N TRP A 210 2.86 16.47 -46.29
CA TRP A 210 3.09 16.86 -44.89
C TRP A 210 4.59 17.05 -44.65
N ASN A 211 4.94 18.11 -43.93
CA ASN A 211 6.30 18.37 -43.48
C ASN A 211 6.29 18.45 -41.97
N THR A 212 7.02 17.53 -41.34
CA THR A 212 7.41 17.58 -39.93
C THR A 212 8.49 18.64 -39.76
N ILE A 213 8.34 19.52 -38.79
CA ILE A 213 9.31 20.58 -38.48
C ILE A 213 9.65 20.48 -37.00
N ASP A 214 10.88 20.04 -36.73
CA ASP A 214 11.42 20.02 -35.37
C ASP A 214 11.56 21.45 -34.85
N VAL A 215 11.18 21.62 -33.58
CA VAL A 215 11.26 22.87 -32.83
C VAL A 215 11.87 22.56 -31.45
N SER A 216 12.34 23.55 -30.71
CA SER A 216 12.74 23.30 -29.31
C SER A 216 11.52 22.92 -28.48
N ASP A 217 11.68 21.90 -27.63
CA ASP A 217 10.62 21.42 -26.75
C ASP A 217 10.05 22.55 -25.89
N TYR A 218 8.72 22.58 -25.77
CA TYR A 218 8.04 23.61 -25.00
C TYR A 218 6.78 23.08 -24.31
N SER A 219 6.83 23.01 -22.98
CA SER A 219 5.71 22.64 -22.12
C SER A 219 4.84 23.84 -21.76
N TRP A 220 3.53 23.63 -21.57
CA TRP A 220 2.61 24.70 -21.17
C TRP A 220 1.44 24.22 -20.29
N PRO A 221 0.79 25.11 -19.51
CA PRO A 221 -0.38 24.74 -18.71
C PRO A 221 -1.56 24.32 -19.57
N LYS A 222 -2.33 23.32 -19.13
CA LYS A 222 -3.55 22.88 -19.83
C LYS A 222 -4.50 24.04 -20.13
N ASN A 223 -5.29 23.91 -21.20
CA ASN A 223 -6.22 24.94 -21.67
C ASN A 223 -5.56 26.31 -21.99
N THR A 224 -4.32 26.32 -22.48
CA THR A 224 -3.63 27.57 -22.89
C THR A 224 -4.11 28.04 -24.27
N VAL A 225 -4.39 29.34 -24.42
CA VAL A 225 -4.64 29.96 -25.73
C VAL A 225 -3.34 29.95 -26.54
N THR A 226 -3.34 29.23 -27.66
CA THR A 226 -2.14 28.86 -28.41
C THR A 226 -2.34 29.06 -29.91
N TRP A 227 -1.29 29.51 -30.61
CA TRP A 227 -1.29 29.78 -32.05
C TRP A 227 -0.06 29.22 -32.76
N ILE A 228 -0.26 28.62 -33.93
CA ILE A 228 0.78 28.41 -34.95
C ILE A 228 0.81 29.65 -35.85
N GLY A 229 1.92 30.37 -35.85
CA GLY A 229 2.22 31.45 -36.79
C GLY A 229 3.15 30.99 -37.91
N TRP A 230 2.97 31.48 -39.14
CA TRP A 230 3.87 31.14 -40.26
C TRP A 230 4.00 32.20 -41.38
N ALA A 231 5.09 32.06 -42.14
CA ALA A 231 5.41 32.71 -43.41
C ALA A 231 6.09 31.71 -44.37
N HIS A 232 5.96 31.86 -45.70
CA HIS A 232 6.52 30.91 -46.65
C HIS A 232 6.74 31.47 -48.07
N ALA A 233 7.66 30.86 -48.82
CA ALA A 233 7.88 31.12 -50.25
C ALA A 233 8.14 29.84 -51.07
N GLY A 234 8.00 29.95 -52.40
CA GLY A 234 8.21 28.85 -53.36
C GLY A 234 6.93 28.07 -53.68
N GLY A 235 6.20 27.60 -52.66
CA GLY A 235 4.92 26.92 -52.78
C GLY A 235 3.82 27.52 -51.90
N SER A 236 2.80 26.71 -51.61
CA SER A 236 1.60 27.11 -50.86
C SER A 236 1.23 26.10 -49.78
N VAL A 237 0.69 26.58 -48.65
CA VAL A 237 0.05 25.73 -47.64
C VAL A 237 -1.40 25.41 -48.06
N TYR A 238 -1.85 24.17 -47.85
CA TYR A 238 -3.23 23.75 -48.14
C TYR A 238 -4.25 24.32 -47.16
N TYR A 239 -5.47 24.61 -47.62
CA TYR A 239 -6.57 25.12 -46.79
C TYR A 239 -7.98 24.69 -47.22
N SER A 240 -8.93 24.86 -46.30
CA SER A 240 -10.39 24.90 -46.56
C SER A 240 -10.96 26.30 -46.32
N THR A 241 -12.08 26.64 -46.96
CA THR A 241 -12.87 27.85 -46.70
C THR A 241 -14.13 27.59 -45.86
N SER A 242 -14.26 26.38 -45.30
CA SER A 242 -15.38 25.98 -44.44
C SER A 242 -14.97 25.97 -42.97
N SER A 243 -15.76 26.61 -42.11
CA SER A 243 -15.56 26.54 -40.66
C SER A 243 -15.84 25.16 -40.06
N ALA A 244 -16.48 24.26 -40.82
CA ALA A 244 -16.64 22.86 -40.43
C ALA A 244 -15.31 22.07 -40.50
N ASP A 245 -14.33 22.56 -41.25
CA ASP A 245 -13.02 21.95 -41.42
C ASP A 245 -11.96 22.55 -40.48
N ALA A 246 -12.39 23.23 -39.41
CA ALA A 246 -11.49 23.88 -38.45
C ALA A 246 -10.66 22.91 -37.60
N GLY A 247 -10.97 21.60 -37.64
CA GLY A 247 -10.35 20.59 -36.79
C GLY A 247 -10.53 20.95 -35.32
N GLU A 248 -9.46 20.81 -34.56
CA GLU A 248 -9.44 21.08 -33.11
C GLU A 248 -9.06 22.54 -32.79
N PHE A 249 -8.76 23.35 -33.81
CA PHE A 249 -8.57 24.79 -33.64
C PHE A 249 -9.93 25.48 -33.54
N GLN A 250 -10.20 26.05 -32.36
CA GLN A 250 -11.52 26.56 -31.97
C GLN A 250 -12.02 27.79 -32.75
N SER A 251 -11.16 28.43 -33.55
CA SER A 251 -11.51 29.65 -34.31
C SER A 251 -12.43 29.34 -35.50
N ALA A 252 -13.74 29.50 -35.31
CA ALA A 252 -14.74 29.57 -36.40
C ALA A 252 -14.57 30.81 -37.32
N ARG A 253 -13.50 31.58 -37.15
CA ARG A 253 -13.12 32.77 -37.93
C ARG A 253 -11.93 32.52 -38.87
N GLY A 254 -11.30 31.34 -38.80
CA GLY A 254 -10.17 30.93 -39.65
C GLY A 254 -8.83 31.53 -39.23
N ARG A 255 -8.02 31.91 -40.21
CA ARG A 255 -6.64 32.44 -40.11
C ARG A 255 -6.64 33.94 -39.79
N TRP A 256 -5.87 34.36 -38.78
CA TRP A 256 -5.50 35.76 -38.55
C TRP A 256 -4.49 36.24 -39.59
N SER A 257 -4.67 37.46 -40.08
CA SER A 257 -3.82 38.09 -41.10
C SER A 257 -3.16 39.36 -40.56
N GLN A 258 -1.89 39.26 -40.16
CA GLN A 258 -1.07 40.41 -39.81
C GLN A 258 -0.36 40.92 -41.06
N ASN A 259 -0.69 42.15 -41.46
CA ASN A 259 -0.18 42.77 -42.68
C ASN A 259 1.01 43.71 -42.43
N THR A 260 1.40 43.91 -41.17
CA THR A 260 2.50 44.77 -40.73
C THR A 260 3.39 44.03 -39.71
N PRO A 261 4.72 43.94 -39.89
CA PRO A 261 5.47 44.40 -41.05
C PRO A 261 5.00 43.70 -42.35
N ALA A 262 5.07 44.45 -43.46
CA ALA A 262 4.76 43.93 -44.78
C ALA A 262 5.83 42.94 -45.24
N ASP A 263 5.52 42.17 -46.28
CA ASP A 263 6.43 41.21 -46.92
C ASP A 263 7.02 40.20 -45.94
N ALA A 264 6.13 39.36 -45.40
CA ALA A 264 6.50 38.27 -44.50
C ALA A 264 7.52 37.33 -45.17
N ASN A 265 8.61 37.08 -44.45
CA ASN A 265 9.85 36.53 -45.00
C ASN A 265 10.26 35.27 -44.24
N GLU A 266 10.24 34.13 -44.92
CA GLU A 266 10.61 32.81 -44.44
C GLU A 266 12.10 32.62 -44.12
N ALA A 267 12.97 33.50 -44.65
CA ALA A 267 14.39 33.57 -44.30
C ALA A 267 14.66 34.40 -43.04
N SER A 268 13.63 35.02 -42.44
CA SER A 268 13.71 35.74 -41.16
C SER A 268 12.99 34.96 -40.04
N PRO A 269 13.39 35.13 -38.77
CA PRO A 269 12.63 34.64 -37.63
C PRO A 269 11.20 35.19 -37.62
N MET A 270 10.27 34.42 -37.09
CA MET A 270 8.89 34.86 -36.94
C MET A 270 8.79 36.02 -35.92
N PRO A 271 7.83 36.97 -36.04
CA PRO A 271 7.72 38.11 -35.14
C PRO A 271 7.64 37.70 -33.67
N THR A 272 8.31 38.41 -32.76
CA THR A 272 8.33 38.08 -31.32
C THR A 272 6.94 38.04 -30.68
N ASN A 273 6.04 38.89 -31.18
CA ASN A 273 4.63 38.93 -30.82
C ASN A 273 3.80 39.12 -32.09
N PRO A 274 2.62 38.47 -32.22
CA PRO A 274 1.66 38.82 -33.25
C PRO A 274 1.19 40.27 -33.07
N SER A 275 0.89 40.92 -34.18
CA SER A 275 0.41 42.30 -34.23
C SER A 275 -0.96 42.39 -34.92
N ALA A 276 -1.53 43.60 -34.89
CA ALA A 276 -2.83 43.92 -35.45
C ALA A 276 -3.04 43.36 -36.88
N GLY A 277 -4.25 42.88 -37.12
CA GLY A 277 -4.60 42.13 -38.31
C GLY A 277 -6.11 41.90 -38.39
N ALA A 278 -6.52 40.94 -39.22
CA ALA A 278 -7.92 40.55 -39.35
C ALA A 278 -8.08 39.05 -39.61
N PHE A 279 -9.15 38.46 -39.08
CA PHE A 279 -9.55 37.10 -39.42
C PHE A 279 -10.15 37.00 -40.83
N ALA A 280 -9.94 35.87 -41.49
CA ALA A 280 -10.63 35.49 -42.71
C ALA A 280 -10.85 33.97 -42.77
N ASN A 281 -11.95 33.57 -43.39
CA ASN A 281 -12.46 32.19 -43.50
C ASN A 281 -11.55 31.28 -44.34
N TYR A 282 -10.38 30.96 -43.80
CA TYR A 282 -9.41 30.04 -44.34
C TYR A 282 -8.80 29.23 -43.20
N TRP A 283 -8.94 27.91 -43.25
CA TRP A 283 -8.40 26.97 -42.27
C TRP A 283 -7.33 26.12 -42.92
N TYR A 284 -6.09 26.23 -42.45
CA TYR A 284 -4.92 25.61 -43.07
C TYR A 284 -4.63 24.26 -42.45
N ALA A 285 -4.18 23.31 -43.29
CA ALA A 285 -3.76 21.99 -42.84
C ALA A 285 -2.42 22.10 -42.11
N MET A 286 -2.51 22.22 -40.78
CA MET A 286 -1.40 22.33 -39.85
C MET A 286 -1.85 21.91 -38.46
N TYR A 287 -0.94 21.30 -37.71
CA TYR A 287 -1.16 20.83 -36.35
C TYR A 287 0.13 20.89 -35.54
N ILE A 288 -0.05 20.84 -34.22
CA ILE A 288 1.00 20.66 -33.22
C ILE A 288 1.11 19.17 -32.93
N GLU A 289 2.33 18.65 -32.82
CA GLU A 289 2.61 17.33 -32.25
C GLU A 289 3.15 17.52 -30.83
N TYR A 290 2.64 16.71 -29.91
CA TYR A 290 2.97 16.80 -28.50
C TYR A 290 3.07 15.43 -27.85
N GLU A 291 3.83 15.41 -26.77
CA GLU A 291 3.93 14.30 -25.82
C GLU A 291 3.25 14.77 -24.52
N ALA A 292 2.55 13.85 -23.87
CA ALA A 292 1.98 14.06 -22.54
C ALA A 292 2.48 12.91 -21.65
N PRO A 293 2.82 13.18 -20.37
CA PRO A 293 3.20 12.09 -19.48
C PRO A 293 2.08 11.06 -19.36
N ASN A 294 2.53 9.82 -19.21
CA ASN A 294 1.71 8.69 -18.83
C ASN A 294 2.59 7.83 -17.93
N TYR A 295 2.55 8.14 -16.63
CA TYR A 295 3.18 7.32 -15.62
C TYR A 295 2.36 6.03 -15.46
N GLU A 296 3.08 4.92 -15.33
CA GLU A 296 2.53 3.59 -15.07
C GLU A 296 3.56 2.79 -14.26
N VAL A 297 3.09 1.85 -13.44
CA VAL A 297 3.92 0.80 -12.84
C VAL A 297 3.35 -0.58 -13.20
N ASP A 298 4.22 -1.49 -13.62
CA ASP A 298 3.87 -2.89 -13.91
C ASP A 298 5.16 -3.65 -13.63
N LEU A 299 5.39 -4.01 -12.36
CA LEU A 299 6.66 -4.59 -11.90
C LEU A 299 6.41 -6.01 -11.43
N GLU A 300 6.83 -7.00 -12.22
CA GLU A 300 6.69 -8.41 -11.87
C GLU A 300 7.80 -8.88 -10.91
N VAL A 301 7.42 -9.50 -9.79
CA VAL A 301 8.35 -10.21 -8.91
C VAL A 301 8.01 -11.69 -8.77
N GLN A 302 9.04 -12.52 -8.72
CA GLN A 302 8.92 -13.96 -8.84
C GLN A 302 9.77 -14.72 -7.82
N TRP A 303 9.18 -15.80 -7.30
CA TRP A 303 9.86 -16.89 -6.60
C TRP A 303 10.01 -18.06 -7.57
N THR A 304 11.07 -18.83 -7.40
CA THR A 304 11.47 -19.93 -8.31
C THR A 304 11.65 -21.27 -7.60
N ALA A 305 11.81 -21.26 -6.27
CA ALA A 305 12.16 -22.41 -5.44
C ALA A 305 11.20 -22.67 -4.25
N LEU A 306 9.98 -22.13 -4.29
CA LEU A 306 9.00 -22.23 -3.20
C LEU A 306 8.67 -23.66 -2.78
N ASP A 307 8.40 -23.82 -1.49
CA ASP A 307 7.61 -24.93 -0.98
C ASP A 307 6.11 -24.65 -1.22
N TYR A 308 5.39 -25.60 -1.82
CA TYR A 308 4.03 -25.43 -2.37
C TYR A 308 3.10 -26.61 -2.05
N ASN A 309 3.41 -27.39 -1.01
CA ASN A 309 2.64 -28.57 -0.61
C ASN A 309 2.21 -28.54 0.86
N GLU A 310 2.24 -27.36 1.48
CA GLU A 310 1.88 -27.15 2.88
C GLU A 310 0.38 -26.88 3.04
N ALA A 311 -0.14 -27.05 4.27
CA ALA A 311 -1.58 -26.89 4.51
C ALA A 311 -2.06 -25.42 4.49
N ASN A 312 -1.14 -24.46 4.69
CA ASN A 312 -1.42 -23.03 4.73
C ASN A 312 -0.30 -22.29 4.01
N GLU A 313 -0.66 -21.44 3.04
CA GLU A 313 0.29 -20.61 2.29
C GLU A 313 -0.27 -19.18 2.17
N GLU A 314 0.56 -18.20 2.51
CA GLU A 314 0.18 -16.79 2.62
C GLU A 314 1.22 -15.89 1.95
N LEU A 315 0.78 -14.99 1.08
CA LEU A 315 1.59 -13.87 0.61
C LEU A 315 1.53 -12.77 1.65
N ALA A 316 2.69 -12.32 2.12
CA ALA A 316 2.83 -11.24 3.10
C ALA A 316 3.73 -10.12 2.55
N ILE A 317 3.21 -8.89 2.56
CA ILE A 317 3.90 -7.69 2.07
C ILE A 317 3.87 -6.63 3.16
N CYS A 318 5.04 -6.10 3.54
CA CYS A 318 5.12 -4.98 4.48
C CYS A 318 5.42 -3.68 3.70
N VAL A 319 4.58 -2.68 3.87
CA VAL A 319 4.65 -1.39 3.16
C VAL A 319 4.84 -0.25 4.15
N ASN A 320 5.67 0.73 3.83
CA ASN A 320 5.66 2.02 4.50
C ASN A 320 4.89 3.02 3.62
N LYS A 321 3.62 3.24 3.94
CA LYS A 321 2.92 4.45 3.46
C LYS A 321 3.30 5.58 4.41
N THR A 322 3.93 6.61 3.88
CA THR A 322 4.40 7.74 4.70
C THR A 322 3.21 8.53 5.25
N ASN A 323 2.19 8.78 4.41
CA ASN A 323 0.89 9.26 4.85
C ASN A 323 -0.04 8.08 5.15
N THR A 324 -0.79 8.20 6.24
CA THR A 324 -1.59 7.15 6.86
C THR A 324 -2.88 7.67 7.48
N TYR A 325 -2.89 8.94 7.92
CA TYR A 325 -4.07 9.58 8.49
C TYR A 325 -4.09 11.08 8.20
N SER A 326 -5.29 11.62 7.98
CA SER A 326 -5.55 13.06 8.03
C SER A 326 -6.30 13.45 9.32
N LEU A 327 -6.29 14.75 9.64
CA LEU A 327 -7.18 15.33 10.65
C LEU A 327 -8.59 15.42 10.09
N ASP A 328 -9.53 14.63 10.62
CA ASP A 328 -10.97 14.73 10.35
C ASP A 328 -11.63 15.63 11.41
N ALA A 329 -12.26 16.72 10.98
CA ALA A 329 -12.93 17.67 11.86
C ALA A 329 -14.43 17.77 11.55
N SER A 330 -15.27 17.36 12.49
CA SER A 330 -16.73 17.58 12.44
C SER A 330 -17.11 18.79 13.32
N GLY A 331 -16.56 19.97 12.98
CA GLY A 331 -16.65 21.19 13.80
C GLY A 331 -15.56 21.34 14.88
N GLY A 332 -14.53 20.48 14.84
CA GLY A 332 -13.25 20.67 15.53
C GLY A 332 -12.25 21.46 14.68
N TYR A 333 -11.03 21.62 15.19
CA TYR A 333 -9.90 22.26 14.50
C TYR A 333 -8.58 22.07 15.27
N MET A 334 -7.44 22.28 14.59
CA MET A 334 -6.13 22.36 15.24
C MET A 334 -5.81 23.82 15.63
N ILE A 335 -5.29 24.01 16.83
CA ILE A 335 -4.57 25.21 17.27
C ILE A 335 -3.08 24.93 17.04
N ILE A 336 -2.38 25.83 16.35
CA ILE A 336 -0.96 25.68 16.00
C ILE A 336 -0.12 26.20 17.17
N GLY A 337 0.77 25.38 17.73
CA GLY A 337 1.42 25.68 19.01
C GLY A 337 0.41 25.95 20.13
N ASP A 338 0.67 27.01 20.92
CA ASP A 338 -0.30 27.58 21.87
C ASP A 338 -1.28 28.58 21.23
N GLY A 339 -1.26 28.70 19.89
CA GLY A 339 -2.01 29.68 19.10
C GLY A 339 -1.27 31.00 18.86
N THR A 340 -0.09 31.20 19.44
CA THR A 340 0.75 32.40 19.23
C THR A 340 1.83 32.33 18.12
N PRO A 341 2.18 31.17 17.48
CA PRO A 341 3.13 31.16 16.37
C PRO A 341 2.74 32.10 15.23
N ASP A 342 3.63 33.05 14.91
CA ASP A 342 3.42 34.05 13.86
C ASP A 342 3.95 33.57 12.52
N TRP A 343 3.05 33.40 11.55
CA TRP A 343 3.37 33.04 10.17
C TRP A 343 3.34 34.26 9.22
N GLY A 344 3.10 35.46 9.75
CA GLY A 344 3.10 36.76 9.06
C GLY A 344 4.50 37.31 8.80
N SER A 345 5.29 36.62 7.97
CA SER A 345 6.60 37.08 7.51
C SER A 345 6.50 37.95 6.24
N ALA A 346 7.56 38.72 5.92
CA ALA A 346 7.57 39.58 4.72
C ALA A 346 7.53 38.81 3.38
N THR A 347 7.89 37.53 3.38
CA THR A 347 7.74 36.60 2.26
C THR A 347 7.47 35.21 2.81
N GLY A 348 6.49 34.49 2.28
CA GLY A 348 6.18 33.17 2.79
C GLY A 348 5.33 32.32 1.86
N THR A 349 5.18 31.06 2.25
CA THR A 349 4.28 30.09 1.65
C THR A 349 3.62 29.29 2.74
N ILE A 350 2.29 29.22 2.74
CA ILE A 350 1.52 28.24 3.50
C ILE A 350 0.91 27.27 2.48
N SER A 351 1.05 25.97 2.72
CA SER A 351 0.40 24.96 1.88
C SER A 351 -0.14 23.81 2.70
N PHE A 352 -1.21 23.20 2.23
CA PHE A 352 -1.89 22.09 2.91
C PHE A 352 -2.81 21.35 1.93
N TRP A 353 -3.19 20.14 2.31
CA TRP A 353 -4.32 19.44 1.73
C TRP A 353 -5.57 19.63 2.57
N VAL A 354 -6.72 19.78 1.91
CA VAL A 354 -8.04 19.89 2.56
C VAL A 354 -9.10 19.19 1.72
N LYS A 355 -10.05 18.55 2.41
CA LYS A 355 -11.27 17.97 1.83
C LYS A 355 -12.45 18.44 2.68
N MET A 356 -13.57 18.76 2.04
CA MET A 356 -14.79 19.17 2.73
C MET A 356 -15.86 18.11 2.53
N ASP A 357 -16.59 17.72 3.56
CA ASP A 357 -17.46 16.54 3.47
C ASP A 357 -18.89 16.91 3.06
N SER A 358 -19.58 17.65 3.92
CA SER A 358 -21.00 17.99 3.72
C SER A 358 -21.23 19.33 3.01
N SER A 359 -20.29 20.27 3.11
CA SER A 359 -20.39 21.59 2.49
C SER A 359 -19.03 22.27 2.33
N VAL A 360 -18.87 23.08 1.29
CA VAL A 360 -17.67 23.90 1.04
C VAL A 360 -17.61 25.17 1.91
N GLN A 361 -18.00 25.08 3.18
CA GLN A 361 -18.04 26.20 4.12
C GLN A 361 -17.08 25.95 5.30
N GLY A 362 -16.84 27.00 6.10
CA GLY A 362 -15.82 27.00 7.15
C GLY A 362 -14.59 27.81 6.74
N ARG A 363 -13.46 27.61 7.40
CA ARG A 363 -12.20 28.33 7.12
C ARG A 363 -11.02 27.38 7.24
N PHE A 364 -10.30 27.12 6.15
CA PHE A 364 -9.19 26.16 6.13
C PHE A 364 -8.04 26.54 7.07
N TRP A 365 -7.74 27.83 7.17
CA TRP A 365 -6.67 28.37 8.01
C TRP A 365 -6.91 29.85 8.31
N GLY A 366 -6.40 30.31 9.45
CA GLY A 366 -6.20 31.72 9.71
C GLY A 366 -5.47 32.00 11.02
N GLN A 367 -4.72 33.11 11.05
CA GLN A 367 -4.08 33.62 12.27
C GLN A 367 -4.68 34.95 12.77
N ASP A 368 -5.38 35.69 11.89
CA ASP A 368 -6.09 36.92 12.20
C ASP A 368 -7.24 37.15 11.20
N GLY A 369 -8.20 38.03 11.53
CA GLY A 369 -9.27 38.45 10.61
C GLY A 369 -8.81 39.20 9.34
N ASN A 370 -7.52 39.51 9.20
CA ASN A 370 -6.90 39.99 7.96
C ASN A 370 -5.69 39.14 7.52
N MET A 371 -5.59 37.89 8.01
CA MET A 371 -4.65 36.89 7.53
C MET A 371 -5.30 35.51 7.69
N GLU A 372 -6.26 35.23 6.81
CA GLU A 372 -7.13 34.06 6.87
C GLU A 372 -7.74 33.67 5.52
N THR A 373 -8.41 32.51 5.52
CA THR A 373 -9.25 32.00 4.44
C THR A 373 -10.72 32.08 4.81
N ARG A 374 -11.59 32.33 3.82
CA ARG A 374 -13.07 32.27 3.92
C ARG A 374 -13.69 32.02 2.55
N TRP A 375 -15.01 32.13 2.42
CA TRP A 375 -15.72 31.84 1.16
C TRP A 375 -16.48 33.02 0.56
N ALA A 376 -16.67 32.95 -0.76
CA ALA A 376 -17.65 33.71 -1.51
C ALA A 376 -18.39 32.75 -2.48
N GLY A 377 -19.51 32.20 -2.04
CA GLY A 377 -20.17 31.10 -2.75
C GLY A 377 -19.38 29.81 -2.57
N THR A 378 -18.83 29.28 -3.67
CA THR A 378 -17.96 28.09 -3.70
C THR A 378 -16.50 28.45 -4.00
N ASN A 379 -16.16 29.75 -4.07
CA ASN A 379 -14.80 30.22 -4.35
C ASN A 379 -14.13 30.64 -3.03
N LEU A 380 -12.89 30.19 -2.84
CA LEU A 380 -12.05 30.52 -1.71
C LEU A 380 -11.65 32.00 -1.77
N VAL A 381 -11.62 32.67 -0.64
CA VAL A 381 -11.24 34.07 -0.51
C VAL A 381 -10.12 34.18 0.51
N LEU A 382 -9.06 34.86 0.12
CA LEU A 382 -7.92 35.19 0.97
C LEU A 382 -8.11 36.62 1.49
N ASP A 383 -8.13 36.76 2.81
CA ASP A 383 -8.02 38.05 3.49
C ASP A 383 -6.57 38.16 3.96
N TRP A 384 -5.79 39.09 3.37
CA TRP A 384 -4.34 39.14 3.52
C TRP A 384 -3.85 40.59 3.56
N GLY A 385 -3.58 41.09 4.76
CA GLY A 385 -3.35 42.52 5.07
C GLY A 385 -4.61 43.40 4.96
N ALA A 386 -5.69 42.88 4.38
CA ALA A 386 -7.00 43.51 4.22
C ALA A 386 -8.09 42.46 3.93
N THR A 387 -9.36 42.85 4.06
CA THR A 387 -10.51 42.01 3.67
C THR A 387 -10.67 41.96 2.14
N GLY A 388 -10.76 40.75 1.58
CA GLY A 388 -11.05 40.50 0.17
C GLY A 388 -9.85 40.67 -0.75
N SER A 389 -8.64 40.44 -0.24
CA SER A 389 -7.38 40.58 -0.97
C SER A 389 -7.31 39.75 -2.26
N MET A 390 -7.94 38.57 -2.28
CA MET A 390 -8.06 37.74 -3.47
C MET A 390 -9.23 36.77 -3.37
N THR A 391 -9.89 36.46 -4.50
CA THR A 391 -10.84 35.34 -4.62
C THR A 391 -10.30 34.36 -5.65
N SER A 392 -10.43 33.06 -5.41
CA SER A 392 -10.05 31.99 -6.34
C SER A 392 -10.82 32.09 -7.66
N ALA A 393 -10.20 31.67 -8.76
CA ALA A 393 -10.93 31.39 -9.99
C ALA A 393 -11.64 30.02 -9.88
N TYR A 394 -10.99 29.06 -9.21
CA TYR A 394 -11.50 27.73 -8.93
C TYR A 394 -12.75 27.79 -8.03
N SER A 395 -13.79 27.06 -8.42
CA SER A 395 -14.96 26.78 -7.59
C SER A 395 -14.79 25.39 -6.97
N PHE A 396 -14.68 25.34 -5.65
CA PHE A 396 -14.45 24.11 -4.89
C PHE A 396 -15.73 23.28 -4.79
N SER A 397 -15.55 21.96 -4.66
CA SER A 397 -16.59 20.97 -4.38
C SER A 397 -16.38 20.34 -3.00
N ASN A 398 -17.40 19.68 -2.48
CA ASN A 398 -17.23 18.73 -1.39
C ASN A 398 -16.83 17.34 -1.93
N ASP A 399 -16.43 16.45 -1.03
CA ASP A 399 -15.90 15.10 -1.29
C ASP A 399 -14.80 15.07 -2.38
N THR A 400 -13.82 15.95 -2.23
CA THR A 400 -12.64 16.05 -3.11
C THR A 400 -11.48 16.61 -2.30
N TRP A 401 -10.31 15.97 -2.35
CA TRP A 401 -9.08 16.52 -1.79
C TRP A 401 -8.50 17.60 -2.71
N PHE A 402 -8.24 18.77 -2.13
CA PHE A 402 -7.60 19.90 -2.77
C PHE A 402 -6.26 20.20 -2.11
N PHE A 403 -5.21 20.30 -2.91
CA PHE A 403 -3.99 20.94 -2.47
C PHE A 403 -4.13 22.45 -2.66
N VAL A 404 -3.86 23.21 -1.61
CA VAL A 404 -3.88 24.68 -1.64
C VAL A 404 -2.52 25.19 -1.22
N ALA A 405 -1.93 26.10 -2.01
CA ALA A 405 -0.75 26.86 -1.60
C ALA A 405 -0.96 28.37 -1.79
N ILE A 406 -0.77 29.11 -0.70
CA ILE A 406 -0.85 30.57 -0.63
C ILE A 406 0.58 31.11 -0.52
N VAL A 407 1.03 31.84 -1.53
CA VAL A 407 2.40 32.38 -1.62
C VAL A 407 2.34 33.90 -1.64
N TRP A 408 3.18 34.55 -0.84
CA TRP A 408 3.22 36.02 -0.80
C TRP A 408 4.62 36.61 -0.70
N ASP A 409 4.73 37.84 -1.20
CA ASP A 409 5.92 38.70 -1.09
C ASP A 409 5.47 40.15 -0.90
N GLU A 410 5.56 40.65 0.33
CA GLU A 410 5.20 42.02 0.70
C GLU A 410 6.05 43.06 -0.04
N ASN A 411 7.32 42.75 -0.30
CA ASN A 411 8.29 43.71 -0.88
C ASN A 411 7.94 44.05 -2.33
N ASN A 412 7.41 43.06 -3.06
CA ASN A 412 6.94 43.22 -4.44
C ASN A 412 5.41 43.39 -4.52
N ASN A 413 4.69 43.39 -3.39
CA ASN A 413 3.22 43.46 -3.30
C ASN A 413 2.52 42.38 -4.14
N ASN A 414 3.04 41.15 -4.05
CA ASN A 414 2.53 39.99 -4.77
C ASN A 414 1.82 39.03 -3.81
N LEU A 415 0.65 38.54 -4.23
CA LEU A 415 -0.04 37.39 -3.64
C LEU A 415 -0.36 36.41 -4.78
N PHE A 416 -0.22 35.11 -4.53
CA PHE A 416 -0.56 34.03 -5.44
C PHE A 416 -1.32 32.93 -4.69
N LEU A 417 -2.32 32.38 -5.35
CA LEU A 417 -3.04 31.18 -4.94
C LEU A 417 -2.81 30.09 -5.99
N TYR A 418 -2.34 28.93 -5.53
CA TYR A 418 -2.19 27.73 -6.33
C TYR A 418 -3.15 26.66 -5.82
N VAL A 419 -3.82 25.96 -6.74
CA VAL A 419 -4.80 24.91 -6.42
C VAL A 419 -4.52 23.67 -7.28
N GLY A 420 -4.59 22.50 -6.66
CA GLY A 420 -4.53 21.17 -7.29
C GLY A 420 -5.50 20.19 -6.62
N THR A 421 -5.50 18.95 -7.07
CA THR A 421 -6.30 17.82 -6.52
C THR A 421 -5.43 16.55 -6.50
N GLU A 422 -5.91 15.44 -5.93
CA GLU A 422 -5.21 14.14 -6.01
C GLU A 422 -4.75 13.82 -7.45
N SER A 423 -5.68 13.83 -8.41
CA SER A 423 -5.39 13.53 -9.82
C SER A 423 -4.88 14.72 -10.67
N ASN A 424 -4.54 15.87 -10.08
CA ASN A 424 -4.08 17.04 -10.83
C ASN A 424 -3.07 17.86 -10.01
N MET A 425 -1.83 17.93 -10.47
CA MET A 425 -0.82 18.79 -9.84
C MET A 425 -1.28 20.25 -9.71
N PRO A 426 -0.83 20.98 -8.66
CA PRO A 426 -1.23 22.35 -8.45
C PRO A 426 -0.81 23.25 -9.60
N THR A 427 -1.68 24.19 -9.96
CA THR A 427 -1.44 25.23 -10.98
C THR A 427 -1.80 26.60 -10.43
N LEU A 428 -1.40 27.68 -11.12
CA LEU A 428 -1.74 29.04 -10.71
C LEU A 428 -3.24 29.29 -10.94
N ASP A 429 -3.99 29.45 -9.85
CA ASP A 429 -5.41 29.74 -9.88
C ASP A 429 -5.70 31.24 -9.96
N ALA A 430 -5.14 32.00 -9.03
CA ALA A 430 -5.34 33.45 -8.93
C ALA A 430 -4.08 34.16 -8.46
N ASN A 431 -3.90 35.42 -8.89
CA ASN A 431 -2.84 36.28 -8.39
C ASN A 431 -3.26 37.74 -8.28
N SER A 432 -2.49 38.49 -7.51
CA SER A 432 -2.55 39.95 -7.44
C SER A 432 -1.12 40.46 -7.43
N LEU A 433 -0.76 41.21 -8.48
CA LEU A 433 0.61 41.69 -8.75
C LEU A 433 0.79 43.19 -8.45
N SER A 434 -0.25 43.83 -7.92
CA SER A 434 -0.21 45.20 -7.42
C SER A 434 -1.52 45.55 -6.70
N GLY A 435 -1.43 46.02 -5.46
CA GLY A 435 -2.57 46.62 -4.74
C GLY A 435 -3.21 45.76 -3.66
N THR A 436 -2.63 44.60 -3.32
CA THR A 436 -3.08 43.72 -2.23
C THR A 436 -2.77 44.34 -0.86
N TRP A 437 -1.51 44.75 -0.66
CA TRP A 437 -1.06 45.35 0.60
C TRP A 437 -1.55 46.79 0.75
N THR A 438 -2.45 47.01 1.70
CA THR A 438 -2.73 48.33 2.30
C THR A 438 -2.14 48.50 3.71
N GLY A 439 -1.61 47.42 4.29
CA GLY A 439 -0.89 47.37 5.57
C GLY A 439 -0.17 46.02 5.72
N THR A 440 0.86 45.93 6.56
CA THR A 440 1.67 44.71 6.80
C THR A 440 0.83 43.56 7.34
N THR A 441 1.30 42.30 7.17
CA THR A 441 0.65 41.14 7.79
C THR A 441 0.42 41.35 9.30
N PRO A 442 -0.79 41.10 9.82
CA PRO A 442 -1.08 41.23 11.24
C PRO A 442 -0.42 40.11 12.05
N SER A 443 0.09 40.46 13.23
CA SER A 443 0.49 39.47 14.25
C SER A 443 -0.71 38.60 14.65
N PRO A 444 -0.49 37.33 15.02
CA PRO A 444 -1.56 36.37 15.28
C PRO A 444 -2.44 36.80 16.46
N THR A 445 -3.76 36.74 16.26
CA THR A 445 -4.74 36.75 17.36
C THR A 445 -5.00 35.33 17.84
N GLN A 446 -5.08 34.35 16.92
CA GLN A 446 -4.87 32.93 17.21
C GLN A 446 -4.61 32.13 15.93
N ASN A 447 -3.47 31.45 15.81
CA ASN A 447 -3.15 30.62 14.64
C ASN A 447 -3.86 29.25 14.70
N ARG A 448 -4.68 28.95 13.68
CA ARG A 448 -5.57 27.77 13.62
C ARG A 448 -5.59 27.15 12.21
N PHE A 449 -5.80 25.84 12.16
CA PHE A 449 -6.03 25.06 10.94
C PHE A 449 -7.36 24.29 11.03
N LEU A 450 -8.08 24.22 9.92
CA LEU A 450 -9.51 23.91 9.80
C LEU A 450 -10.45 24.87 10.58
N ASN A 451 -9.94 26.03 10.99
CA ASN A 451 -10.73 27.16 11.50
C ASN A 451 -9.91 28.46 11.37
N SER A 452 -10.50 29.61 11.68
CA SER A 452 -9.82 30.91 11.83
C SER A 452 -10.45 31.76 12.95
N PRO A 453 -9.68 32.59 13.67
CA PRO A 453 -10.20 33.52 14.67
C PRO A 453 -11.14 34.61 14.10
N GLY A 454 -11.10 34.90 12.79
CA GLY A 454 -11.89 35.99 12.18
C GLY A 454 -13.40 35.85 12.34
N ALA A 455 -13.92 34.62 12.33
CA ALA A 455 -15.34 34.34 12.59
C ALA A 455 -15.60 33.08 13.45
N ASN A 456 -14.58 32.26 13.74
CA ASN A 456 -14.73 30.96 14.41
C ASN A 456 -15.73 30.04 13.68
N GLU A 457 -15.46 29.79 12.40
CA GLU A 457 -16.23 28.94 11.50
C GLU A 457 -15.37 27.72 11.13
N PRO A 458 -15.34 26.66 11.95
CA PRO A 458 -14.57 25.46 11.65
C PRO A 458 -15.12 24.74 10.40
N VAL A 459 -14.24 24.01 9.73
CA VAL A 459 -14.57 23.14 8.58
C VAL A 459 -15.29 21.88 9.07
N ASP A 460 -16.16 21.33 8.22
CA ASP A 460 -16.71 19.98 8.32
C ASP A 460 -16.05 19.12 7.23
N GLY A 461 -15.02 18.36 7.62
CA GLY A 461 -14.16 17.59 6.72
C GLY A 461 -12.70 17.56 7.18
N HIS A 462 -11.81 17.25 6.24
CA HIS A 462 -10.44 16.86 6.52
C HIS A 462 -9.39 17.94 6.21
N GLY A 463 -8.26 17.85 6.90
CA GLY A 463 -7.05 18.61 6.66
C GLY A 463 -5.81 17.75 6.86
N ASP A 464 -4.82 17.92 6.00
CA ASP A 464 -3.64 17.05 5.95
C ASP A 464 -2.40 17.86 5.55
N ASP A 465 -1.22 17.40 5.96
CA ASP A 465 0.08 17.84 5.46
C ASP A 465 0.28 19.39 5.46
N LEU A 466 0.06 20.04 6.59
CA LEU A 466 0.15 21.50 6.73
C LEU A 466 1.60 21.98 6.85
N ARG A 467 2.05 22.80 5.89
CA ARG A 467 3.42 23.34 5.78
C ARG A 467 3.43 24.87 5.87
N TYR A 468 4.40 25.43 6.59
CA TYR A 468 4.75 26.86 6.54
C TYR A 468 6.24 27.05 6.22
N TRP A 469 6.51 27.85 5.18
CA TRP A 469 7.83 28.24 4.72
C TRP A 469 8.02 29.76 4.82
N ASN A 470 9.18 30.23 5.28
CA ASN A 470 9.50 31.66 5.36
C ASN A 470 10.03 32.25 4.03
N VAL A 471 9.63 31.69 2.90
CA VAL A 471 10.05 32.09 1.56
C VAL A 471 8.87 32.00 0.60
N ALA A 472 8.82 32.91 -0.37
CA ALA A 472 7.89 32.80 -1.48
C ALA A 472 8.35 31.67 -2.42
N ARG A 473 7.72 30.50 -2.36
CA ARG A 473 8.05 29.35 -3.22
C ARG A 473 7.52 29.57 -4.63
N THR A 474 8.30 29.12 -5.61
CA THR A 474 7.86 29.10 -7.01
C THR A 474 6.91 27.93 -7.27
N LEU A 475 6.07 28.02 -8.31
CA LEU A 475 5.19 26.94 -8.74
C LEU A 475 5.93 25.60 -8.92
N ALA A 476 7.10 25.61 -9.56
CA ALA A 476 7.89 24.40 -9.78
C ALA A 476 8.38 23.74 -8.48
N GLN A 477 8.69 24.54 -7.44
CA GLN A 477 9.04 24.00 -6.12
C GLN A 477 7.84 23.45 -5.36
N ILE A 478 6.65 23.99 -5.60
CA ILE A 478 5.40 23.49 -5.02
C ILE A 478 5.03 22.16 -5.70
N GLN A 479 5.06 22.12 -7.04
CA GLN A 479 4.80 20.92 -7.83
C GLN A 479 5.79 19.78 -7.55
N SER A 480 7.03 20.07 -7.13
CA SER A 480 8.03 19.03 -6.82
C SER A 480 7.83 18.33 -5.47
N ASP A 481 6.92 18.79 -4.60
CA ASP A 481 6.66 18.13 -3.32
C ASP A 481 5.21 18.10 -2.83
N TYR A 482 4.24 18.58 -3.62
CA TYR A 482 2.83 18.65 -3.18
C TYR A 482 2.22 17.29 -2.83
N ASN A 483 2.62 16.20 -3.49
CA ASN A 483 2.15 14.83 -3.29
C ASN A 483 3.07 13.98 -2.38
N THR A 484 4.10 14.58 -1.78
CA THR A 484 5.16 13.85 -1.07
C THR A 484 5.29 14.34 0.36
N GLU A 485 5.18 13.44 1.35
CA GLU A 485 5.53 13.79 2.74
C GLU A 485 7.00 14.19 2.87
N LEU A 486 7.24 15.33 3.51
CA LEU A 486 8.59 15.86 3.72
C LEU A 486 9.29 15.25 4.95
N THR A 487 10.57 15.59 5.12
CA THR A 487 11.36 15.20 6.29
C THR A 487 11.20 16.15 7.48
N GLY A 488 10.75 17.38 7.25
CA GLY A 488 10.74 18.46 8.25
C GLY A 488 12.06 19.25 8.33
N THR A 489 13.09 18.87 7.56
CA THR A 489 14.43 19.49 7.59
C THR A 489 14.76 20.36 6.38
N GLU A 490 13.79 20.57 5.48
CA GLU A 490 13.94 21.26 4.22
C GLU A 490 14.31 22.75 4.40
N ALA A 491 15.14 23.27 3.49
CA ALA A 491 15.66 24.64 3.60
C ALA A 491 14.54 25.70 3.48
N ASN A 492 14.37 26.50 4.53
CA ASN A 492 13.32 27.52 4.72
C ASN A 492 11.93 26.98 5.10
N LEU A 493 11.76 25.67 5.30
CA LEU A 493 10.62 25.13 6.03
C LEU A 493 10.73 25.57 7.50
N ARG A 494 9.60 25.85 8.14
CA ARG A 494 9.54 26.37 9.51
C ARG A 494 8.66 25.55 10.41
N SER A 495 7.43 25.31 9.99
CA SER A 495 6.54 24.36 10.66
C SER A 495 5.98 23.38 9.65
N TYR A 496 5.83 22.14 10.06
CA TYR A 496 5.28 21.06 9.26
C TYR A 496 4.51 20.07 10.14
N PHE A 497 3.21 19.96 9.91
CA PHE A 497 2.31 19.03 10.59
C PHE A 497 1.88 17.96 9.59
N LYS A 498 2.35 16.73 9.83
CA LYS A 498 1.99 15.56 9.02
C LYS A 498 0.55 15.09 9.24
N LEU A 499 -0.03 15.39 10.40
CA LEU A 499 -1.40 15.01 10.79
C LEU A 499 -1.71 13.49 10.77
N ASN A 500 -0.65 12.67 10.66
CA ASN A 500 -0.59 11.21 10.78
C ASN A 500 -0.93 10.68 12.20
N GLY A 501 -2.09 11.05 12.76
CA GLY A 501 -2.53 10.60 14.09
C GLY A 501 -2.09 11.47 15.27
N ASN A 502 -1.39 12.58 15.01
CA ASN A 502 -0.95 13.55 16.03
C ASN A 502 -0.92 14.99 15.48
N PHE A 503 -0.51 15.95 16.33
CA PHE A 503 -0.37 17.37 15.98
C PHE A 503 1.09 17.85 16.10
N ASP A 504 2.05 16.94 15.94
CA ASP A 504 3.46 17.26 16.15
C ASP A 504 3.98 18.18 15.03
N ASP A 505 4.73 19.23 15.38
CA ASP A 505 5.41 20.10 14.42
C ASP A 505 6.81 19.53 14.16
N VAL A 506 6.94 18.68 13.14
CA VAL A 506 8.24 18.09 12.77
C VAL A 506 9.17 19.08 12.06
N GLY A 507 8.73 20.33 11.84
CA GLY A 507 9.53 21.41 11.29
C GLY A 507 10.48 22.06 12.32
N PRO A 508 11.44 22.90 11.88
CA PRO A 508 12.48 23.46 12.76
C PRO A 508 11.97 24.37 13.90
N ASN A 509 10.72 24.82 13.85
CA ASN A 509 10.09 25.58 14.93
C ASN A 509 9.69 24.69 16.13
N ASN A 510 9.31 23.42 15.89
CA ASN A 510 8.80 22.49 16.91
C ASN A 510 7.64 23.09 17.76
N ASN A 511 6.69 23.78 17.12
CA ASN A 511 5.50 24.35 17.76
C ASN A 511 4.31 23.36 17.72
N ASP A 512 4.43 22.24 18.42
CA ASP A 512 3.42 21.17 18.48
C ASP A 512 2.01 21.72 18.78
N GLY A 513 1.04 21.32 17.96
CA GLY A 513 -0.33 21.81 18.01
C GLY A 513 -1.21 21.09 19.03
N SER A 514 -2.47 21.51 19.10
CA SER A 514 -3.48 20.85 19.91
C SER A 514 -4.88 20.94 19.28
N GLY A 515 -5.63 19.84 19.32
CA GLY A 515 -6.98 19.78 18.78
C GLY A 515 -8.02 20.38 19.74
N SER A 516 -9.00 21.07 19.18
CA SER A 516 -10.13 21.70 19.86
C SER A 516 -11.45 21.33 19.19
N GLY A 517 -12.55 21.24 19.96
CA GLY A 517 -13.85 20.81 19.44
C GLY A 517 -13.91 19.30 19.12
N SER A 518 -14.69 18.93 18.10
CA SER A 518 -14.93 17.54 17.70
C SER A 518 -14.06 17.15 16.50
N TYR A 519 -13.10 16.26 16.71
CA TYR A 519 -12.20 15.78 15.65
C TYR A 519 -11.80 14.31 15.88
N SER A 520 -11.28 13.69 14.82
CA SER A 520 -10.67 12.36 14.82
C SER A 520 -9.45 12.35 13.88
N PHE A 521 -8.75 11.22 13.79
CA PHE A 521 -7.77 10.98 12.73
C PHE A 521 -8.28 9.83 11.85
N SER A 522 -8.43 10.09 10.56
CA SER A 522 -9.07 9.19 9.59
C SER A 522 -8.08 8.69 8.56
N ALA A 523 -8.24 7.44 8.11
CA ALA A 523 -7.39 6.85 7.08
C ALA A 523 -7.69 7.36 5.65
N ASP A 524 -8.74 8.18 5.47
CA ASP A 524 -8.89 9.03 4.28
C ASP A 524 -7.80 10.11 4.34
N SER A 525 -6.86 10.09 3.40
CA SER A 525 -5.62 10.89 3.44
C SER A 525 -5.19 11.25 2.02
N ALA A 526 -4.42 12.33 1.87
CA ALA A 526 -4.17 12.96 0.57
C ALA A 526 -3.02 12.33 -0.26
N PHE A 527 -2.27 11.37 0.31
CA PHE A 527 -1.25 10.57 -0.39
C PHE A 527 -1.45 9.08 -0.07
N PRO A 528 -1.20 8.13 -0.98
CA PRO A 528 -0.79 8.25 -2.38
C PRO A 528 -1.83 7.68 -3.37
N GLU A 529 -1.47 7.64 -4.65
CA GLU A 529 -2.07 6.74 -5.64
C GLU A 529 -2.03 5.28 -5.14
N LYS A 530 -3.01 4.44 -5.48
CA LYS A 530 -3.20 3.13 -4.82
C LYS A 530 -2.37 2.04 -5.49
N ILE A 531 -1.55 1.34 -4.71
CA ILE A 531 -0.75 0.23 -5.22
C ILE A 531 -1.53 -1.09 -5.18
N ARG A 532 -1.93 -1.54 -6.37
CA ARG A 532 -2.56 -2.83 -6.62
C ARG A 532 -1.50 -3.94 -6.62
N VAL A 533 -1.87 -5.11 -6.10
CA VAL A 533 -1.09 -6.35 -6.26
C VAL A 533 -1.95 -7.39 -6.97
N ASP A 534 -1.46 -7.88 -8.11
CA ASP A 534 -2.06 -8.96 -8.88
C ASP A 534 -1.16 -10.21 -8.87
N LEU A 535 -1.75 -11.40 -8.91
CA LEU A 535 -1.09 -12.70 -8.96
C LEU A 535 -1.27 -13.36 -10.34
N TRP A 536 -0.25 -14.03 -10.86
CA TRP A 536 -0.38 -14.79 -12.11
C TRP A 536 -0.86 -16.23 -11.85
N ASN A 537 -2.05 -16.58 -12.35
CA ASN A 537 -2.61 -17.93 -12.18
C ASN A 537 -2.17 -18.95 -13.27
N GLY A 538 -1.19 -18.60 -14.12
CA GLY A 538 -0.80 -19.38 -15.30
C GLY A 538 -1.55 -19.01 -16.59
N SER A 539 -2.55 -18.14 -16.54
CA SER A 539 -3.34 -17.71 -17.71
C SER A 539 -3.83 -16.26 -17.67
N SER A 540 -3.96 -15.68 -16.48
CA SER A 540 -4.46 -14.31 -16.27
C SER A 540 -4.05 -13.80 -14.88
N TRP A 541 -3.85 -12.49 -14.80
CA TRP A 541 -3.69 -11.77 -13.54
C TRP A 541 -4.97 -11.82 -12.70
N GLN A 542 -4.82 -12.16 -11.42
CA GLN A 542 -5.88 -12.21 -10.41
C GLN A 542 -5.59 -11.14 -9.36
N ASN A 543 -6.53 -10.25 -9.11
CA ASN A 543 -6.29 -9.22 -8.10
C ASN A 543 -6.32 -9.82 -6.69
N LEU A 544 -5.25 -9.57 -5.91
CA LEU A 544 -5.15 -9.94 -4.50
C LEU A 544 -5.46 -8.75 -3.58
N PHE A 545 -4.88 -7.60 -3.90
CA PHE A 545 -5.08 -6.35 -3.17
C PHE A 545 -5.40 -5.23 -4.16
N THR A 546 -6.49 -4.48 -3.93
CA THR A 546 -6.81 -3.27 -4.71
C THR A 546 -6.00 -2.05 -4.27
N ASP A 547 -5.46 -2.10 -3.05
CA ASP A 547 -4.52 -1.16 -2.43
C ASP A 547 -3.83 -1.90 -1.27
N LEU A 548 -2.62 -1.50 -0.91
CA LEU A 548 -1.92 -1.96 0.30
C LEU A 548 -2.08 -0.94 1.43
N VAL A 549 -2.28 -1.39 2.66
CA VAL A 549 -2.27 -0.53 3.86
C VAL A 549 -0.86 -0.38 4.42
N ASN A 550 -0.63 0.62 5.28
CA ASN A 550 0.63 0.75 5.99
C ASN A 550 0.89 -0.46 6.92
N GLY A 551 2.12 -0.95 6.93
CA GLY A 551 2.50 -2.19 7.63
C GLY A 551 2.19 -3.44 6.81
N TRP A 552 1.81 -4.51 7.52
CA TRP A 552 1.62 -5.85 6.95
C TRP A 552 0.29 -6.02 6.20
N ASN A 553 0.40 -6.58 4.99
CA ASN A 553 -0.69 -6.95 4.10
C ASN A 553 -0.58 -8.45 3.80
N ASN A 554 -1.56 -9.23 4.28
CA ASN A 554 -1.50 -10.69 4.27
C ASN A 554 -2.71 -11.27 3.55
N VAL A 555 -2.49 -12.24 2.66
CA VAL A 555 -3.56 -12.93 1.91
C VAL A 555 -3.20 -14.39 1.67
N SER A 556 -4.14 -15.31 1.92
CA SER A 556 -3.94 -16.72 1.63
C SER A 556 -3.87 -16.96 0.12
N VAL A 557 -2.86 -17.72 -0.31
CA VAL A 557 -2.57 -18.02 -1.71
C VAL A 557 -2.61 -19.52 -2.03
N SER A 558 -3.06 -20.36 -1.09
CA SER A 558 -3.10 -21.83 -1.23
C SER A 558 -3.93 -22.36 -2.41
N THR A 559 -4.89 -21.58 -2.94
CA THR A 559 -5.61 -21.95 -4.18
C THR A 559 -4.80 -21.69 -5.45
N TYR A 560 -3.69 -20.97 -5.35
CA TYR A 560 -2.86 -20.52 -6.46
C TYR A 560 -1.43 -21.08 -6.43
N LEU A 561 -0.85 -21.31 -5.25
CA LEU A 561 0.49 -21.85 -5.09
C LEU A 561 0.49 -23.37 -5.40
N ASN A 562 0.71 -23.71 -6.66
CA ASN A 562 0.65 -25.09 -7.17
C ASN A 562 1.97 -25.58 -7.80
N SER A 563 3.02 -24.76 -7.73
CA SER A 563 4.36 -25.07 -8.21
C SER A 563 5.40 -24.27 -7.42
N SER A 564 6.69 -24.62 -7.53
CA SER A 564 7.77 -23.83 -6.90
C SER A 564 7.98 -22.45 -7.54
N THR A 565 7.33 -22.19 -8.68
CA THR A 565 7.28 -20.86 -9.29
C THR A 565 5.97 -20.16 -8.93
N PHE A 566 6.11 -18.94 -8.41
CA PHE A 566 5.00 -18.05 -8.04
C PHE A 566 5.34 -16.65 -8.49
N THR A 567 4.37 -15.89 -8.99
CA THR A 567 4.61 -14.57 -9.56
C THR A 567 3.46 -13.64 -9.23
N ILE A 568 3.83 -12.46 -8.72
CA ILE A 568 2.93 -11.34 -8.53
C ILE A 568 3.45 -10.15 -9.33
N ARG A 569 2.63 -9.13 -9.46
CA ARG A 569 3.09 -7.81 -9.88
C ARG A 569 2.56 -6.72 -8.98
N PHE A 570 3.32 -5.64 -8.91
CA PHE A 570 2.87 -4.36 -8.39
C PHE A 570 2.36 -3.50 -9.54
N LYS A 571 1.22 -2.83 -9.35
CA LYS A 571 0.57 -2.04 -10.39
C LYS A 571 -0.14 -0.81 -9.81
N GLY A 572 -0.18 0.30 -10.54
CA GLY A 572 -0.93 1.49 -10.16
C GLY A 572 -2.43 1.27 -10.29
N SER A 573 -3.20 2.21 -9.75
CA SER A 573 -4.66 2.29 -9.91
C SER A 573 -5.08 3.17 -11.10
N ILE A 574 -4.21 4.08 -11.56
CA ILE A 574 -4.38 4.95 -12.71
C ILE A 574 -3.30 4.61 -13.75
N GLU A 575 -3.66 3.74 -14.69
CA GLU A 575 -2.73 3.16 -15.67
C GLU A 575 -2.91 3.77 -17.07
N SER A 576 -3.41 5.00 -17.15
CA SER A 576 -3.69 5.65 -18.43
C SER A 576 -3.95 7.16 -18.28
N SER A 577 -3.24 7.95 -19.09
CA SER A 577 -3.20 9.41 -19.05
C SER A 577 -2.79 9.99 -17.69
N ASP A 578 -1.96 9.28 -16.91
CA ASP A 578 -1.48 9.84 -15.64
C ASP A 578 -0.39 10.89 -15.86
N ALA A 579 -0.66 12.08 -15.33
CA ALA A 579 0.21 13.25 -15.40
C ALA A 579 1.06 13.45 -14.14
N VAL A 580 0.84 12.65 -13.10
CA VAL A 580 1.53 12.62 -11.81
C VAL A 580 2.37 11.36 -11.73
N GLN A 581 3.53 11.43 -11.08
CA GLN A 581 4.39 10.27 -10.83
C GLN A 581 4.27 9.89 -9.37
N ASP A 582 3.84 8.66 -9.09
CA ASP A 582 3.72 8.13 -7.74
C ASP A 582 4.83 7.12 -7.38
N SER A 583 4.96 6.86 -6.07
CA SER A 583 5.96 5.91 -5.56
C SER A 583 5.55 5.28 -4.23
N TRP A 584 6.00 4.03 -3.99
CA TRP A 584 5.61 3.21 -2.84
C TRP A 584 6.81 2.49 -2.24
N LYS A 585 6.89 2.45 -0.90
CA LYS A 585 8.02 1.86 -0.18
C LYS A 585 7.68 0.48 0.36
N ILE A 586 8.31 -0.55 -0.19
CA ILE A 586 8.13 -1.95 0.22
C ILE A 586 9.32 -2.38 1.09
N ASP A 587 9.05 -2.77 2.34
CA ASP A 587 10.04 -3.24 3.32
C ASP A 587 10.38 -4.72 3.06
N VAL A 588 9.35 -5.53 2.79
CA VAL A 588 9.50 -6.96 2.50
C VAL A 588 8.33 -7.48 1.68
N THR A 589 8.63 -8.42 0.80
CA THR A 589 7.66 -9.26 0.09
C THR A 589 8.11 -10.70 0.27
N LEU A 590 7.26 -11.55 0.87
CA LEU A 590 7.57 -12.96 1.10
C LEU A 590 6.32 -13.84 0.95
N VAL A 591 6.53 -15.13 0.70
CA VAL A 591 5.50 -16.15 0.88
C VAL A 591 5.85 -16.94 2.14
N HIS A 592 4.89 -17.07 3.03
CA HIS A 592 4.98 -17.85 4.25
C HIS A 592 4.15 -19.13 4.10
N THR A 593 4.78 -20.29 4.29
CA THR A 593 4.13 -21.61 4.15
C THR A 593 4.32 -22.44 5.41
N TRP A 594 3.25 -23.09 5.88
CA TRP A 594 3.29 -23.90 7.10
C TRP A 594 2.20 -24.99 7.20
N THR A 595 2.55 -26.11 7.85
CA THR A 595 1.59 -27.12 8.30
C THR A 595 1.51 -27.15 9.83
N SER A 596 0.37 -26.69 10.38
CA SER A 596 0.11 -26.63 11.83
C SER A 596 -1.02 -27.55 12.32
N GLU A 597 -1.74 -28.26 11.45
CA GLU A 597 -2.93 -29.08 11.76
C GLU A 597 -2.81 -30.49 11.17
N ALA A 598 -3.25 -31.53 11.90
CA ALA A 598 -3.30 -32.90 11.40
C ALA A 598 -4.34 -33.80 12.10
N ASP A 599 -5.08 -34.57 11.30
CA ASP A 599 -6.11 -35.53 11.72
C ASP A 599 -5.66 -37.00 11.62
N PHE A 600 -5.86 -37.77 12.69
CA PHE A 600 -5.51 -39.19 12.77
C PHE A 600 -6.74 -40.04 13.09
N ASN A 601 -7.41 -40.53 12.04
CA ASN A 601 -8.49 -41.52 12.15
C ASN A 601 -7.94 -42.92 12.43
N TYR A 602 -8.54 -43.70 13.34
CA TYR A 602 -8.12 -45.07 13.64
C TYR A 602 -6.75 -45.20 14.33
N VAL A 603 -6.41 -44.39 15.34
CA VAL A 603 -5.11 -44.48 16.04
C VAL A 603 -4.98 -45.71 16.95
N LEU A 604 -6.09 -46.13 17.56
CA LEU A 604 -6.22 -47.31 18.42
C LEU A 604 -7.61 -47.92 18.21
N ARG A 605 -7.70 -49.24 18.23
CA ARG A 605 -8.96 -49.99 18.08
C ARG A 605 -9.40 -50.57 19.43
N LEU A 606 -10.69 -50.44 19.70
CA LEU A 606 -11.38 -50.95 20.90
C LEU A 606 -12.38 -52.00 20.42
N THR A 607 -12.31 -53.24 20.91
CA THR A 607 -13.26 -54.29 20.52
C THR A 607 -13.90 -54.91 21.76
N GLU A 608 -15.23 -55.03 21.77
CA GLU A 608 -15.97 -55.74 22.82
C GLU A 608 -15.74 -57.25 22.69
N ASN A 609 -15.42 -57.92 23.81
CA ASN A 609 -14.90 -59.29 23.82
C ASN A 609 -15.60 -60.20 24.86
N HIS A 610 -16.75 -59.77 25.39
CA HIS A 610 -17.53 -60.50 26.39
C HIS A 610 -18.99 -60.76 25.95
N GLY A 611 -19.42 -60.25 24.80
CA GLY A 611 -20.75 -60.48 24.24
C GLY A 611 -21.87 -59.74 24.97
N ALA A 612 -21.56 -58.63 25.63
CA ALA A 612 -22.52 -57.78 26.35
C ALA A 612 -22.39 -56.32 25.93
N ASN A 613 -23.39 -55.48 26.20
CA ASN A 613 -23.27 -54.03 25.98
C ASN A 613 -22.51 -53.41 27.15
N TRP A 614 -21.41 -52.71 26.85
CA TRP A 614 -20.59 -51.98 27.82
C TRP A 614 -20.70 -50.48 27.58
N LYS A 615 -20.17 -49.69 28.51
CA LYS A 615 -19.87 -48.28 28.26
C LYS A 615 -18.38 -48.04 28.45
N VAL A 616 -17.80 -47.22 27.59
CA VAL A 616 -16.38 -46.84 27.65
C VAL A 616 -16.24 -45.32 27.69
N ARG A 617 -15.15 -44.82 28.25
CA ARG A 617 -14.74 -43.41 28.11
C ARG A 617 -13.24 -43.24 28.33
N LEU A 618 -12.67 -42.16 27.82
CA LEU A 618 -11.31 -41.75 28.15
C LEU A 618 -11.33 -40.69 29.25
N LYS A 619 -10.36 -40.81 30.16
CA LYS A 619 -10.10 -39.86 31.24
C LYS A 619 -8.60 -39.59 31.34
N ALA A 620 -8.19 -38.37 31.01
CA ALA A 620 -6.83 -37.91 31.29
C ALA A 620 -6.58 -37.88 32.80
N TYR A 621 -5.40 -38.36 33.23
CA TYR A 621 -5.01 -38.42 34.64
C TYR A 621 -3.62 -37.83 34.92
N ASP A 622 -2.76 -37.74 33.91
CA ASP A 622 -1.43 -37.11 33.99
C ASP A 622 -1.06 -36.54 32.62
N GLN A 623 -0.02 -35.70 32.56
CA GLN A 623 0.39 -35.00 31.34
C GLN A 623 1.89 -34.66 31.33
N SER A 624 2.46 -34.46 30.15
CA SER A 624 3.76 -33.78 30.01
C SER A 624 3.82 -32.94 28.74
N ASN A 625 4.43 -31.76 28.84
CA ASN A 625 4.70 -30.84 27.74
C ASN A 625 3.47 -30.52 26.86
N LEU A 626 2.33 -30.20 27.47
CA LEU A 626 1.13 -29.79 26.70
C LEU A 626 1.26 -28.38 26.11
N ALA A 627 2.15 -27.53 26.62
CA ALA A 627 2.28 -26.12 26.23
C ALA A 627 2.53 -25.86 24.73
N ARG A 628 2.96 -26.87 23.96
CA ARG A 628 3.11 -26.82 22.50
C ARG A 628 1.83 -27.09 21.70
N LEU A 629 0.76 -27.58 22.35
CA LEU A 629 -0.48 -28.00 21.70
C LEU A 629 -1.48 -26.83 21.77
N THR A 630 -1.76 -26.20 20.63
CA THR A 630 -2.83 -25.20 20.51
C THR A 630 -4.19 -25.88 20.54
N ASN A 631 -4.29 -27.07 19.95
CA ASN A 631 -5.43 -27.97 20.03
C ASN A 631 -4.94 -29.42 20.08
N CYS A 632 -5.52 -30.22 20.98
CA CYS A 632 -5.40 -31.68 20.89
C CYS A 632 -6.73 -32.29 21.36
N SER A 633 -7.49 -32.80 20.40
CA SER A 633 -8.82 -33.37 20.62
C SER A 633 -8.77 -34.87 20.38
N VAL A 634 -9.13 -35.66 21.38
CA VAL A 634 -9.19 -37.13 21.35
C VAL A 634 -10.65 -37.56 21.45
N SER A 635 -11.13 -38.31 20.47
CA SER A 635 -12.51 -38.80 20.39
C SER A 635 -12.57 -40.33 20.28
N ILE A 636 -13.67 -40.92 20.73
CA ILE A 636 -14.10 -42.25 20.26
C ILE A 636 -15.02 -42.01 19.06
N TYR A 637 -14.88 -42.80 17.99
CA TYR A 637 -15.45 -42.49 16.69
C TYR A 637 -15.82 -43.72 15.85
N ASP A 638 -17.12 -43.85 15.57
CA ASP A 638 -17.74 -44.78 14.62
C ASP A 638 -18.20 -44.11 13.31
N GLY A 639 -18.13 -42.78 13.25
CA GLY A 639 -18.88 -41.93 12.33
C GLY A 639 -19.62 -40.78 13.03
N SER A 640 -19.78 -40.86 14.36
CA SER A 640 -20.32 -39.82 15.23
C SER A 640 -19.27 -39.31 16.22
N ASN A 641 -19.23 -38.00 16.46
CA ASN A 641 -18.19 -37.39 17.30
C ASN A 641 -18.48 -37.57 18.81
N SER A 642 -17.79 -38.51 19.45
CA SER A 642 -17.70 -38.59 20.91
C SER A 642 -16.38 -38.01 21.41
N THR A 643 -16.29 -36.69 21.52
CA THR A 643 -15.11 -35.99 22.06
C THR A 643 -14.89 -36.36 23.53
N GLN A 644 -13.72 -36.91 23.85
CA GLN A 644 -13.41 -37.45 25.18
C GLN A 644 -12.40 -36.60 25.97
N ILE A 645 -11.29 -36.21 25.35
CA ILE A 645 -10.25 -35.37 25.96
C ILE A 645 -9.98 -34.20 25.01
N VAL A 646 -9.88 -32.99 25.55
CA VAL A 646 -9.54 -31.78 24.79
C VAL A 646 -8.51 -30.97 25.56
N VAL A 647 -7.41 -30.67 24.89
CA VAL A 647 -6.41 -29.67 25.29
C VAL A 647 -6.55 -28.48 24.35
N LEU A 648 -6.67 -27.28 24.88
CA LEU A 648 -6.61 -26.03 24.11
C LEU A 648 -5.54 -25.12 24.75
N ASN A 649 -4.67 -24.54 23.92
CA ASN A 649 -3.60 -23.62 24.34
C ASN A 649 -2.79 -24.14 25.54
N GLY A 650 -2.42 -25.42 25.50
CA GLY A 650 -1.62 -26.10 26.51
C GLY A 650 -2.33 -26.47 27.82
N ALA A 651 -3.64 -26.26 27.95
CA ALA A 651 -4.44 -26.63 29.12
C ALA A 651 -5.62 -27.53 28.74
N TYR A 652 -6.01 -28.46 29.62
CA TYR A 652 -7.22 -29.25 29.39
C TYR A 652 -8.48 -28.38 29.50
N SER A 653 -9.26 -28.29 28.42
CA SER A 653 -10.65 -27.82 28.46
C SER A 653 -11.61 -28.97 28.79
N GLN A 654 -11.23 -30.22 28.47
CA GLN A 654 -11.97 -31.43 28.87
C GLN A 654 -11.01 -32.56 29.26
N GLN A 655 -11.05 -32.99 30.52
CA GLN A 655 -10.22 -34.10 31.04
C GLN A 655 -10.93 -35.47 31.06
N THR A 656 -12.24 -35.52 30.86
CA THR A 656 -13.02 -36.77 30.97
C THR A 656 -14.21 -36.69 30.03
N GLY A 657 -14.37 -37.70 29.18
CA GLY A 657 -15.48 -37.78 28.26
C GLY A 657 -16.78 -38.24 28.90
N ALA A 658 -17.88 -38.05 28.16
CA ALA A 658 -19.12 -38.75 28.44
C ALA A 658 -18.94 -40.26 28.20
N TRP A 659 -19.75 -41.07 28.89
CA TRP A 659 -19.80 -42.50 28.62
C TRP A 659 -20.34 -42.77 27.21
N TYR A 660 -19.50 -43.37 26.38
CA TYR A 660 -19.83 -43.87 25.05
C TYR A 660 -20.38 -45.30 25.16
N ASP A 661 -21.41 -45.63 24.37
CA ASP A 661 -22.01 -46.95 24.33
C ASP A 661 -21.24 -47.87 23.38
N LEU A 662 -20.75 -49.02 23.89
CA LEU A 662 -20.06 -50.03 23.10
C LEU A 662 -20.93 -51.29 23.07
N ALA A 663 -21.50 -51.61 21.91
CA ALA A 663 -22.42 -52.74 21.79
C ALA A 663 -21.69 -54.11 21.89
N ALA A 664 -22.45 -55.16 22.14
CA ALA A 664 -21.92 -56.52 22.17
C ALA A 664 -21.24 -56.90 20.84
N SER A 665 -20.00 -57.39 20.92
CA SER A 665 -19.12 -57.71 19.78
C SER A 665 -18.76 -56.54 18.85
N ASP A 666 -19.00 -55.30 19.27
CA ASP A 666 -18.75 -54.11 18.46
C ASP A 666 -17.27 -53.72 18.40
N THR A 667 -16.90 -52.87 17.44
CA THR A 667 -15.52 -52.40 17.26
C THR A 667 -15.46 -50.92 16.93
N GLU A 668 -14.80 -50.21 17.82
CA GLU A 668 -14.68 -48.76 17.88
C GLU A 668 -13.24 -48.31 17.69
N TYR A 669 -13.08 -47.02 17.38
CA TYR A 669 -11.76 -46.43 17.15
C TYR A 669 -11.56 -45.13 17.91
N ILE A 670 -10.31 -44.86 18.23
CA ILE A 670 -9.89 -43.53 18.68
C ILE A 670 -9.50 -42.69 17.46
N TRP A 671 -10.02 -41.48 17.38
CA TRP A 671 -9.57 -40.41 16.50
C TRP A 671 -8.82 -39.36 17.32
N VAL A 672 -7.77 -38.77 16.75
CA VAL A 672 -7.04 -37.67 17.36
C VAL A 672 -6.76 -36.58 16.34
N HIS A 673 -7.13 -35.36 16.68
CA HIS A 673 -6.79 -34.14 15.97
C HIS A 673 -5.74 -33.36 16.76
N ILE A 674 -4.71 -32.88 16.08
CA ILE A 674 -3.59 -32.14 16.67
C ILE A 674 -3.34 -30.85 15.90
N GLU A 675 -3.30 -29.74 16.64
CA GLU A 675 -2.61 -28.51 16.24
C GLU A 675 -1.46 -28.20 17.21
N ARG A 676 -0.37 -27.63 16.71
CA ARG A 676 0.80 -27.31 17.55
C ARG A 676 1.58 -26.08 17.11
N SER A 677 2.13 -25.36 18.08
CA SER A 677 2.93 -24.15 17.88
C SER A 677 4.44 -24.39 17.75
N TYR A 678 4.97 -25.55 18.17
CA TYR A 678 6.38 -25.91 17.99
C TYR A 678 6.64 -27.42 18.05
N ALA A 679 7.82 -27.84 17.57
CA ALA A 679 8.29 -29.23 17.61
C ALA A 679 8.62 -29.73 19.04
N GLY A 680 8.59 -31.04 19.28
CA GLY A 680 8.89 -31.63 20.59
C GLY A 680 8.28 -33.02 20.80
N THR A 681 7.89 -33.32 22.04
CA THR A 681 7.03 -34.48 22.34
C THR A 681 6.11 -34.13 23.50
N SER A 682 4.82 -34.41 23.37
CA SER A 682 3.79 -34.24 24.39
C SER A 682 3.22 -35.58 24.81
N TYR A 683 2.81 -35.69 26.07
CA TYR A 683 2.20 -36.91 26.61
C TYR A 683 0.85 -36.58 27.22
N VAL A 684 -0.18 -37.29 26.77
CA VAL A 684 -1.50 -37.34 27.42
C VAL A 684 -1.65 -38.75 27.98
N TYR A 685 -1.61 -38.87 29.31
CA TYR A 685 -1.81 -40.15 30.00
C TYR A 685 -3.28 -40.28 30.38
N ALA A 686 -3.95 -41.30 29.84
CA ALA A 686 -5.38 -41.52 30.01
C ALA A 686 -5.70 -42.93 30.51
N TYR A 687 -6.79 -43.03 31.25
CA TYR A 687 -7.50 -44.30 31.45
C TYR A 687 -8.60 -44.41 30.41
N LEU A 688 -8.62 -45.53 29.68
CA LEU A 688 -9.88 -46.03 29.11
C LEU A 688 -10.62 -46.72 30.26
N GLU A 689 -11.67 -46.08 30.76
CA GLU A 689 -12.55 -46.63 31.78
C GLU A 689 -13.62 -47.49 31.09
N VAL A 690 -13.80 -48.74 31.54
CA VAL A 690 -14.72 -49.73 30.96
C VAL A 690 -15.75 -50.12 32.03
N LEU A 691 -16.98 -49.63 31.90
CA LEU A 691 -18.03 -49.71 32.90
C LEU A 691 -18.68 -51.10 32.94
N VAL A 692 -18.64 -51.76 34.10
CA VAL A 692 -19.28 -53.06 34.32
C VAL A 692 -20.82 -52.87 34.25
N PRO A 693 -21.54 -53.62 33.38
CA PRO A 693 -22.94 -53.38 33.09
C PRO A 693 -23.83 -53.31 34.32
N ASN A 694 -24.68 -52.28 34.39
CA ASN A 694 -25.61 -52.02 35.49
C ASN A 694 -24.94 -51.75 36.86
N THR A 695 -23.67 -51.33 36.89
CA THR A 695 -22.96 -50.95 38.12
C THR A 695 -22.28 -49.57 37.99
N ALA A 696 -21.69 -49.09 39.09
CA ALA A 696 -20.77 -47.94 39.07
C ALA A 696 -19.28 -48.37 38.99
N THR A 697 -19.01 -49.67 39.00
CA THR A 697 -17.66 -50.24 38.96
C THR A 697 -17.16 -50.27 37.53
N HIS A 698 -15.92 -49.85 37.30
CA HIS A 698 -15.29 -49.89 35.98
C HIS A 698 -13.86 -50.44 36.09
N ALA A 699 -13.41 -51.12 35.04
CA ALA A 699 -11.99 -51.39 34.85
C ALA A 699 -11.29 -50.13 34.31
N GLN A 700 -9.99 -49.99 34.56
CA GLN A 700 -9.18 -48.90 34.02
C GLN A 700 -8.02 -49.48 33.21
N TYR A 701 -7.99 -49.19 31.91
CA TYR A 701 -6.94 -49.60 31.00
C TYR A 701 -6.04 -48.40 30.71
N VAL A 702 -4.71 -48.57 30.80
CA VAL A 702 -3.77 -47.45 30.61
C VAL A 702 -3.55 -47.21 29.13
N VAL A 703 -3.88 -46.00 28.66
CA VAL A 703 -3.61 -45.53 27.30
C VAL A 703 -2.72 -44.30 27.40
N THR A 704 -1.53 -44.36 26.81
CA THR A 704 -0.64 -43.20 26.68
C THR A 704 -0.64 -42.72 25.24
N PHE A 705 -1.07 -41.48 24.99
CA PHE A 705 -0.87 -40.81 23.72
C PHE A 705 0.48 -40.10 23.77
N VAL A 706 1.39 -40.48 22.88
CA VAL A 706 2.69 -39.84 22.66
C VAL A 706 2.57 -39.06 21.37
N ILE A 707 2.48 -37.74 21.48
CA ILE A 707 2.32 -36.81 20.34
C ILE A 707 3.69 -36.24 20.05
N THR A 708 4.29 -36.67 18.94
CA THR A 708 5.64 -36.30 18.50
C THR A 708 5.52 -35.18 17.49
#